data_AF-A0A758AN62-F1
#
_entry.id   AF-A0A758AN62-F1
#
_cell.length_a   1.000
_cell.length_b   1.000
_cell.length_c   1.000
_cell.angle_alpha   90.00
_cell.angle_beta   90.00
_cell.angle_gamma   90.00
#
_symmetry.space_group_name_H-M   'P 1'
#
loop_
_entity.id
_entity.type
_entity.pdbx_description
1 polymer ?
#
loop_
_entity_poly.entity_id
_entity_poly.type
_entity_poly.pdbx_seq_one_letter_code
_entity_poly.pdbx_strand_id
1 'polypeptide(L)'
;MNSKAHTIKLALNLRSKRVLGEWTNHGYEKNNDSDELARNIFNSVRNIFSDISRDFMANLSELIRSGEIDNAFSFFKDSISLLQFLSKNDYFLIKSFSKLLSGEQLKEICIYIVALSSEFNLIDDLDEDVETCLRLKDDSMEELIEMSLYIEKSRILFERGSFNASFIVLQDIIKKTKFNSILGFAFRNLARLSIHEKDFENYTLKAIDHFLISGLKHDAVSMIMLMLERIQGKDNHEALALINKAIELQSSDSSLDKDRTAALYQKKGSILIDLEKYEDAKEPVITACSLRRGLIGGEMELHASLIKLEFIYRDLKDDVAADKIKEEYMSLESHIDEPEFFIARDVAEYLREGDEVSRSNLSSMINEGSPVNIKFGYAMAKYLNEELTFTTKVELLDQALKYSREMKDYHMTSLIFQQMAEEYHKNEYVSIAIEKLYESLSSNKSNKIAFQNIITLLLQEKRLEEASCLLKQKIEEVGQFPNITYIYAKVRFELKDYKLAYKLFKQVRNGASSENIKHIDDYIMKCIENIDELVSEETVSEQIVNTDITLDDISKSLDDFCASVSSHSRMLYWNKCDDGYKWASKPETIAKHALIMFFSARFSSGTIELIQEPRAGAGFIDIYLVTNNGIKVVIELKMCGNGYSSNYALSGESQILHYLESRKINVGFLVVFDSRTRDFSKGIQYFKSIDNYSIFSKVVDVRSILEK
;
A
#
# COMPACT_ATOMS: atom_id res chain seq x y z
N MET A 1 20.63 41.91 18.39
CA MET A 1 20.76 41.35 17.03
C MET A 1 20.45 39.87 17.11
N ASN A 2 19.22 39.47 16.78
CA ASN A 2 18.91 38.05 16.55
C ASN A 2 19.44 37.71 15.16
N SER A 3 20.57 37.02 15.06
CA SER A 3 21.01 36.45 13.78
C SER A 3 19.94 35.47 13.32
N LYS A 4 19.23 35.80 12.24
CA LYS A 4 18.30 34.89 11.60
C LYS A 4 19.14 33.77 10.98
N ALA A 5 19.14 32.60 11.61
CA ALA A 5 19.87 31.44 11.10
C ALA A 5 19.04 30.79 9.99
N HIS A 6 19.64 30.64 8.81
CA HIS A 6 19.11 29.76 7.78
C HIS A 6 19.43 28.32 8.16
N THR A 7 18.45 27.42 8.08
CA THR A 7 18.65 26.00 8.42
C THR A 7 18.31 25.13 7.22
N ILE A 8 19.30 24.35 6.77
CA ILE A 8 19.10 23.20 5.88
C ILE A 8 19.06 21.95 6.74
N LYS A 9 18.02 21.15 6.57
CA LYS A 9 18.00 19.75 7.02
C LYS A 9 18.16 18.85 5.81
N LEU A 10 19.07 17.88 5.88
CA LEU A 10 19.24 16.87 4.84
C LEU A 10 18.89 15.51 5.41
N ALA A 11 18.18 14.71 4.64
CA ALA A 11 17.87 13.33 4.94
C ALA A 11 18.38 12.46 3.78
N LEU A 12 19.22 11.48 4.11
CA LEU A 12 19.79 10.53 3.14
C LEU A 12 19.17 9.16 3.38
N ASN A 13 18.57 8.60 2.34
CA ASN A 13 18.20 7.19 2.32
C ASN A 13 19.41 6.39 1.84
N LEU A 14 20.04 5.67 2.76
CA LEU A 14 21.28 4.92 2.49
C LEU A 14 21.11 3.80 1.47
N ARG A 15 19.90 3.23 1.37
CA ARG A 15 19.59 2.15 0.43
C ARG A 15 19.37 2.67 -0.99
N SER A 16 18.53 3.69 -1.14
CA SER A 16 18.28 4.26 -2.47
C SER A 16 19.30 5.31 -2.88
N LYS A 17 20.24 5.67 -2.00
CA LYS A 17 21.17 6.80 -2.10
C LYS A 17 20.49 8.15 -2.39
N ARG A 18 19.18 8.22 -2.15
CA ARG A 18 18.37 9.41 -2.40
C ARG A 18 18.60 10.40 -1.26
N VAL A 19 18.91 11.64 -1.62
CA VAL A 19 19.04 12.75 -0.67
C VAL A 19 17.84 13.67 -0.85
N LEU A 20 17.20 14.05 0.25
CA LEU A 20 16.18 15.09 0.29
C LEU A 20 16.60 16.19 1.25
N GLY A 21 16.36 17.44 0.87
CA GLY A 21 16.64 18.61 1.70
C GLY A 21 15.38 19.36 2.07
N GLU A 22 15.36 19.98 3.25
CA GLU A 22 14.34 20.93 3.66
C GLU A 22 15.04 22.24 4.06
N TRP A 23 14.64 23.32 3.38
CA TRP A 23 15.11 24.67 3.68
C TRP A 23 14.03 25.42 4.47
N THR A 24 14.39 25.92 5.65
CA THR A 24 13.50 26.80 6.43
C THR A 24 14.03 28.23 6.40
N ASN A 25 13.26 29.13 5.79
CA ASN A 25 13.55 30.55 5.75
C ASN A 25 12.68 31.27 6.79
N HIS A 26 13.30 31.90 7.80
CA HIS A 26 12.57 32.67 8.83
C HIS A 26 12.25 34.12 8.39
N GLY A 27 11.90 34.32 7.12
CA GLY A 27 11.52 35.61 6.55
C GLY A 27 10.42 35.46 5.50
N TYR A 28 9.43 36.35 5.54
CA TYR A 28 8.24 36.36 4.67
C TYR A 28 8.51 36.64 3.18
N GLU A 29 9.77 36.70 2.75
CA GLU A 29 10.13 36.93 1.35
C GLU A 29 10.89 35.71 0.82
N LYS A 30 10.20 34.91 -0.01
CA LYS A 30 10.85 34.00 -0.96
C LYS A 30 11.64 34.87 -1.94
N ASN A 31 12.94 35.04 -1.69
CA ASN A 31 13.87 35.58 -2.69
C ASN A 31 14.50 34.42 -3.45
N ASN A 32 14.47 34.47 -4.79
CA ASN A 32 15.07 33.45 -5.67
C ASN A 32 16.55 33.17 -5.33
N ASP A 33 17.31 34.20 -4.95
CA ASP A 33 18.72 34.07 -4.54
C ASP A 33 18.93 33.15 -3.32
N SER A 34 17.94 33.11 -2.40
CA SER A 34 18.02 32.25 -1.21
C SER A 34 17.72 30.77 -1.51
N ASP A 35 16.87 30.51 -2.50
CA ASP A 35 16.55 29.15 -2.96
C ASP A 35 17.71 28.60 -3.81
N GLU A 36 18.38 29.43 -4.61
CA GLU A 36 19.58 29.04 -5.37
C GLU A 36 20.76 28.69 -4.44
N LEU A 37 20.98 29.48 -3.38
CA LEU A 37 21.99 29.16 -2.36
C LEU A 37 21.71 27.83 -1.66
N ALA A 38 20.45 27.57 -1.29
CA ALA A 38 20.06 26.31 -0.67
C ALA A 38 20.34 25.10 -1.59
N ARG A 39 20.05 25.23 -2.88
CA ARG A 39 20.35 24.22 -3.91
C ARG A 39 21.84 24.00 -4.09
N ASN A 40 22.65 25.07 -4.12
CA ASN A 40 24.09 24.96 -4.23
C ASN A 40 24.72 24.25 -3.03
N ILE A 41 24.23 24.52 -1.81
CA ILE A 41 24.66 23.81 -0.60
C ILE A 41 24.22 22.34 -0.66
N PHE A 42 22.97 22.07 -1.04
CA PHE A 42 22.46 20.70 -1.20
C PHE A 42 23.32 19.89 -2.18
N ASN A 43 23.61 20.43 -3.36
CA ASN A 43 24.45 19.79 -4.37
C ASN A 43 25.87 19.54 -3.87
N SER A 44 26.46 20.50 -3.15
CA SER A 44 27.79 20.36 -2.55
C SER A 44 27.83 19.21 -1.54
N VAL A 45 26.83 19.12 -0.64
CA VAL A 45 26.76 18.04 0.35
C VAL A 45 26.50 16.69 -0.30
N ARG A 46 25.66 16.63 -1.35
CA ARG A 46 25.44 15.41 -2.13
C ARG A 46 26.76 14.87 -2.71
N ASN A 47 27.63 15.76 -3.18
CA ASN A 47 28.92 15.37 -3.78
C ASN A 47 29.92 14.85 -2.75
N ILE A 48 29.93 15.36 -1.50
CA ILE A 48 30.84 14.90 -0.43
C ILE A 48 30.73 13.38 -0.22
N PHE A 49 29.52 12.82 -0.24
CA PHE A 49 29.33 11.37 -0.06
C PHE A 49 29.97 10.53 -1.17
N SER A 50 30.08 11.06 -2.38
CA SER A 50 30.76 10.39 -3.50
C SER A 50 32.28 10.48 -3.42
N ASP A 51 32.81 11.48 -2.73
CA ASP A 51 34.25 11.65 -2.56
C ASP A 51 34.78 10.80 -1.39
N ILE A 52 34.00 10.64 -0.31
CA ILE A 52 34.39 9.81 0.85
C ILE A 52 34.65 8.35 0.45
N SER A 53 33.79 7.75 -0.39
CA SER A 53 33.99 6.37 -0.85
C SER A 53 35.24 6.23 -1.73
N ARG A 54 35.56 7.26 -2.54
CA ARG A 54 36.73 7.27 -3.41
C ARG A 54 38.03 7.24 -2.60
N ASP A 55 38.14 8.06 -1.57
CA ASP A 55 39.34 8.13 -0.73
C ASP A 55 39.56 6.83 0.05
N PHE A 56 38.48 6.27 0.60
CA PHE A 56 38.52 4.95 1.26
C PHE A 56 39.03 3.86 0.30
N MET A 57 38.45 3.77 -0.90
CA MET A 57 38.83 2.75 -1.88
C MET A 57 40.26 2.94 -2.41
N ALA A 58 40.72 4.18 -2.58
CA ALA A 58 42.08 4.47 -2.99
C ALA A 58 43.11 4.00 -1.95
N ASN A 59 42.89 4.33 -0.68
CA ASN A 59 43.78 3.91 0.43
C ASN A 59 43.79 2.40 0.60
N LEU A 60 42.61 1.76 0.54
CA LEU A 60 42.51 0.30 0.62
C LEU A 60 43.27 -0.35 -0.56
N SER A 61 43.09 0.17 -1.78
CA SER A 61 43.80 -0.31 -2.96
C SER A 61 45.32 -0.16 -2.84
N GLU A 62 45.79 0.92 -2.21
CA GLU A 62 47.23 1.16 -2.02
C GLU A 62 47.83 0.14 -1.05
N LEU A 63 47.18 -0.11 0.09
CA LEU A 63 47.61 -1.10 1.08
C LEU A 63 47.62 -2.53 0.50
N ILE A 64 46.61 -2.87 -0.31
CA ILE A 64 46.58 -4.17 -1.01
C ILE A 64 47.75 -4.28 -1.99
N ARG A 65 48.03 -3.21 -2.74
CA ARG A 65 49.12 -3.18 -3.74
C ARG A 65 50.51 -3.20 -3.10
N SER A 66 50.69 -2.60 -1.92
CA SER A 66 51.95 -2.66 -1.16
C SER A 66 52.17 -4.00 -0.46
N GLY A 67 51.16 -4.89 -0.45
CA GLY A 67 51.22 -6.22 0.17
C GLY A 67 50.98 -6.19 1.69
N GLU A 68 50.56 -5.04 2.23
CA GLU A 68 50.29 -4.85 3.66
C GLU A 68 48.88 -5.34 4.04
N ILE A 69 48.61 -6.64 3.84
CA ILE A 69 47.27 -7.23 3.94
C ILE A 69 46.64 -7.07 5.33
N ASP A 70 47.44 -7.19 6.41
CA ASP A 70 46.92 -7.01 7.78
C ASP A 70 46.55 -5.55 8.09
N ASN A 71 47.29 -4.59 7.51
CA ASN A 71 46.97 -3.17 7.61
C ASN A 71 45.72 -2.85 6.77
N ALA A 72 45.60 -3.43 5.57
CA ALA A 72 44.40 -3.33 4.75
C ALA A 72 43.16 -3.88 5.47
N PHE A 73 43.30 -5.02 6.16
CA PHE A 73 42.23 -5.63 6.97
C PHE A 73 41.80 -4.73 8.13
N SER A 74 42.77 -4.23 8.91
CA SER A 74 42.48 -3.33 10.03
C SER A 74 41.79 -2.04 9.54
N PHE A 75 42.31 -1.46 8.45
CA PHE A 75 41.73 -0.26 7.82
C PHE A 75 40.30 -0.51 7.31
N PHE A 76 40.04 -1.65 6.67
CA PHE A 76 38.70 -2.02 6.23
C PHE A 76 37.73 -2.12 7.41
N LYS A 77 38.13 -2.79 8.49
CA LYS A 77 37.32 -2.99 9.70
C LYS A 77 36.97 -1.65 10.36
N ASP A 78 37.94 -0.75 10.46
CA ASP A 78 37.72 0.60 11.01
C ASP A 78 36.82 1.46 10.10
N SER A 79 36.69 1.07 8.83
CA SER A 79 35.94 1.80 7.80
C SER A 79 34.61 1.17 7.40
N ILE A 80 34.10 0.16 8.14
CA ILE A 80 32.84 -0.54 7.81
C ILE A 80 31.65 0.42 7.64
N SER A 81 31.61 1.52 8.41
CA SER A 81 30.56 2.54 8.30
C SER A 81 30.49 3.23 6.93
N LEU A 82 31.55 3.13 6.12
CA LEU A 82 31.65 3.73 4.79
C LEU A 82 31.10 2.81 3.67
N LEU A 83 30.85 1.53 3.96
CA LEU A 83 30.45 0.54 2.95
C LEU A 83 29.14 0.92 2.23
N GLN A 84 28.23 1.60 2.92
CA GLN A 84 26.96 2.10 2.36
C GLN A 84 27.14 3.13 1.21
N PHE A 85 28.31 3.75 1.09
CA PHE A 85 28.60 4.74 0.05
C PHE A 85 29.28 4.13 -1.18
N LEU A 86 29.59 2.83 -1.15
CA LEU A 86 30.29 2.16 -2.23
C LEU A 86 29.43 1.97 -3.47
N SER A 87 30.09 1.88 -4.61
CA SER A 87 29.50 1.54 -5.90
C SER A 87 29.64 0.06 -6.22
N LYS A 88 28.90 -0.40 -7.24
CA LYS A 88 29.03 -1.75 -7.79
C LYS A 88 30.48 -2.10 -8.20
N ASN A 89 31.25 -1.13 -8.68
CA ASN A 89 32.64 -1.36 -9.09
C ASN A 89 33.56 -1.61 -7.89
N ASP A 90 33.26 -0.98 -6.76
CA ASP A 90 34.05 -1.08 -5.52
C ASP A 90 33.94 -2.48 -4.91
N TYR A 91 32.79 -3.14 -5.07
CA TYR A 91 32.58 -4.53 -4.65
C TYR A 91 33.66 -5.48 -5.20
N PHE A 92 34.05 -5.35 -6.47
CA PHE A 92 35.02 -6.27 -7.08
C PHE A 92 36.43 -6.13 -6.50
N LEU A 93 36.81 -4.93 -6.04
CA LEU A 93 38.07 -4.74 -5.31
C LEU A 93 37.99 -5.44 -3.95
N ILE A 94 36.90 -5.24 -3.21
CA ILE A 94 36.68 -5.87 -1.89
C ILE A 94 36.63 -7.40 -2.01
N LYS A 95 35.98 -7.93 -3.05
CA LYS A 95 35.95 -9.37 -3.35
C LYS A 95 37.32 -9.93 -3.71
N SER A 96 38.16 -9.14 -4.39
CA SER A 96 39.55 -9.54 -4.68
C SER A 96 40.39 -9.52 -3.40
N PHE A 97 40.21 -8.50 -2.56
CA PHE A 97 40.84 -8.39 -1.25
C PHE A 97 40.49 -9.55 -0.33
N SER A 98 39.22 -9.97 -0.30
CA SER A 98 38.76 -11.06 0.57
C SER A 98 39.44 -12.40 0.28
N LYS A 99 39.92 -12.61 -0.95
CA LYS A 99 40.67 -13.82 -1.35
C LYS A 99 42.10 -13.85 -0.79
N LEU A 100 42.61 -12.71 -0.33
CA LEU A 100 43.95 -12.56 0.27
C LEU A 100 43.94 -12.76 1.79
N LEU A 101 42.76 -12.81 2.41
CA LEU A 101 42.60 -12.90 3.86
C LEU A 101 42.72 -14.34 4.38
N SER A 102 43.19 -14.46 5.61
CA SER A 102 43.11 -15.72 6.35
C SER A 102 41.65 -16.09 6.67
N GLY A 103 41.39 -17.35 7.02
CA GLY A 103 40.03 -17.81 7.36
C GLY A 103 39.40 -17.04 8.53
N GLU A 104 40.17 -16.71 9.56
CA GLU A 104 39.73 -15.90 10.71
C GLU A 104 39.38 -14.47 10.28
N GLN A 105 40.26 -13.81 9.52
CA GLN A 105 40.00 -12.45 9.01
C GLN A 105 38.78 -12.41 8.08
N LEU A 106 38.66 -13.39 7.18
CA LEU A 106 37.54 -13.48 6.26
C LEU A 106 36.22 -13.67 7.01
N LYS A 107 36.20 -14.48 8.06
CA LYS A 107 35.02 -14.70 8.91
C LYS A 107 34.49 -13.40 9.51
N GLU A 108 35.38 -12.49 9.92
CA GLU A 108 34.98 -11.20 10.49
C GLU A 108 34.32 -10.25 9.49
N ILE A 109 34.64 -10.37 8.19
CA ILE A 109 34.16 -9.43 7.18
C ILE A 109 33.17 -10.00 6.16
N CYS A 110 33.02 -11.33 6.07
CA CYS A 110 32.26 -11.96 4.99
C CYS A 110 30.81 -11.48 4.93
N ILE A 111 30.19 -11.18 6.09
CA ILE A 111 28.80 -10.70 6.16
C ILE A 111 28.62 -9.34 5.48
N TYR A 112 29.65 -8.49 5.50
CA TYR A 112 29.61 -7.20 4.82
C TYR A 112 29.76 -7.36 3.30
N ILE A 113 30.52 -8.38 2.86
CA ILE A 113 30.65 -8.72 1.44
C ILE A 113 29.29 -9.22 0.91
N VAL A 114 28.63 -10.12 1.66
CA VAL A 114 27.25 -10.55 1.38
C VAL A 114 26.30 -9.36 1.30
N ALA A 115 26.40 -8.40 2.22
CA ALA A 115 25.56 -7.21 2.21
C ALA A 115 25.79 -6.37 0.93
N LEU A 116 27.03 -6.21 0.48
CA LEU A 116 27.36 -5.49 -0.76
C LEU A 116 26.86 -6.21 -2.01
N SER A 117 27.09 -7.52 -2.15
CA SER A 117 26.61 -8.27 -3.32
C SER A 117 25.08 -8.36 -3.36
N SER A 118 24.43 -8.42 -2.18
CA SER A 118 22.96 -8.35 -2.05
C SER A 118 22.40 -6.99 -2.49
N GLU A 119 23.02 -5.89 -2.04
CA GLU A 119 22.60 -4.52 -2.37
C GLU A 119 22.75 -4.22 -3.86
N PHE A 120 23.86 -4.65 -4.48
CA PHE A 120 24.10 -4.47 -5.92
C PHE A 120 23.42 -5.51 -6.81
N ASN A 121 22.63 -6.41 -6.22
CA ASN A 121 21.90 -7.47 -6.92
C ASN A 121 22.81 -8.35 -7.81
N LEU A 122 24.01 -8.68 -7.31
CA LEU A 122 24.99 -9.52 -7.99
C LEU A 122 24.73 -11.00 -7.65
N ILE A 123 23.74 -11.61 -8.30
CA ILE A 123 23.19 -12.92 -7.85
C ILE A 123 24.24 -14.04 -7.80
N ASP A 124 25.15 -14.14 -8.77
CA ASP A 124 26.17 -15.20 -8.79
C ASP A 124 27.25 -14.99 -7.74
N ASP A 125 27.70 -13.75 -7.58
CA ASP A 125 28.62 -13.33 -6.53
C ASP A 125 28.03 -13.54 -5.13
N LEU A 126 26.76 -13.16 -4.94
CA LEU A 126 26.02 -13.31 -3.70
C LEU A 126 25.93 -14.78 -3.27
N ASP A 127 25.73 -15.69 -4.22
CA ASP A 127 25.75 -17.14 -3.96
C ASP A 127 27.10 -17.60 -3.40
N GLU A 128 28.20 -17.19 -4.04
CA GLU A 128 29.55 -17.52 -3.57
C GLU A 128 29.84 -16.92 -2.17
N ASP A 129 29.39 -15.68 -1.94
CA ASP A 129 29.57 -14.98 -0.66
C ASP A 129 28.77 -15.64 0.47
N VAL A 130 27.50 -15.98 0.22
CA VAL A 130 26.63 -16.66 1.19
C VAL A 130 27.18 -18.04 1.54
N GLU A 131 27.57 -18.83 0.54
CA GLU A 131 28.18 -20.15 0.79
C GLU A 131 29.51 -20.04 1.54
N THR A 132 30.29 -18.97 1.29
CA THR A 132 31.51 -18.70 2.03
C THR A 132 31.23 -18.40 3.50
N CYS A 133 30.26 -17.53 3.82
CA CYS A 133 29.89 -17.28 5.21
C CYS A 133 29.32 -18.53 5.90
N LEU A 134 28.46 -19.31 5.21
CA LEU A 134 27.90 -20.54 5.77
C LEU A 134 28.96 -21.63 6.00
N ARG A 135 30.00 -21.71 5.16
CA ARG A 135 31.14 -22.61 5.36
C ARG A 135 32.01 -22.21 6.56
N LEU A 136 32.14 -20.91 6.82
CA LEU A 136 32.88 -20.35 7.95
C LEU A 136 32.04 -20.28 9.24
N LYS A 137 30.80 -20.78 9.20
CA LYS A 137 29.92 -20.87 10.36
C LYS A 137 30.54 -21.74 11.44
N ASP A 138 30.45 -21.28 12.67
CA ASP A 138 30.69 -22.05 13.88
C ASP A 138 29.64 -21.71 14.95
N ASP A 139 29.83 -22.21 16.17
CA ASP A 139 28.91 -22.03 17.30
C ASP A 139 28.79 -20.55 17.76
N SER A 140 29.65 -19.65 17.27
CA SER A 140 29.60 -18.21 17.59
C SER A 140 28.65 -17.42 16.69
N MET A 141 28.18 -17.99 15.58
CA MET A 141 27.27 -17.30 14.66
C MET A 141 25.88 -17.16 15.29
N GLU A 142 25.41 -15.92 15.42
CA GLU A 142 24.06 -15.65 15.91
C GLU A 142 22.99 -16.24 14.96
N GLU A 143 21.93 -16.83 15.54
CA GLU A 143 20.80 -17.38 14.77
C GLU A 143 20.21 -16.34 13.80
N LEU A 144 20.17 -15.06 14.19
CA LEU A 144 19.69 -13.98 13.34
C LEU A 144 20.53 -13.83 12.06
N ILE A 145 21.86 -13.92 12.18
CA ILE A 145 22.79 -13.85 11.04
C ILE A 145 22.62 -15.09 10.17
N GLU A 146 22.62 -16.27 10.79
CA GLU A 146 22.46 -17.54 10.07
C GLU A 146 21.16 -17.55 9.25
N MET A 147 20.03 -17.20 9.87
CA MET A 147 18.76 -17.18 9.16
C MET A 147 18.70 -16.09 8.08
N SER A 148 19.39 -14.96 8.27
CA SER A 148 19.51 -13.93 7.23
C SER A 148 20.26 -14.45 5.99
N LEU A 149 21.32 -15.24 6.18
CA LEU A 149 22.01 -15.92 5.08
C LEU A 149 21.08 -16.89 4.34
N TYR A 150 20.24 -17.63 5.06
CA TYR A 150 19.24 -18.50 4.42
C TYR A 150 18.13 -17.72 3.69
N ILE A 151 17.77 -16.53 4.16
CA ILE A 151 16.87 -15.62 3.40
C ILE A 151 17.53 -15.22 2.09
N GLU A 152 18.80 -14.83 2.06
CA GLU A 152 19.51 -14.51 0.82
C GLU A 152 19.66 -15.74 -0.08
N LYS A 153 19.95 -16.92 0.47
CA LYS A 153 19.96 -18.18 -0.28
C LYS A 153 18.62 -18.47 -0.96
N SER A 154 17.50 -18.21 -0.27
CA SER A 154 16.17 -18.34 -0.88
C SER A 154 15.95 -17.37 -2.04
N ARG A 155 16.48 -16.14 -1.94
CA ARG A 155 16.43 -15.13 -3.01
C ARG A 155 17.26 -15.56 -4.21
N ILE A 156 18.50 -16.02 -4.01
CA ILE A 156 19.35 -16.54 -5.10
C ILE A 156 18.63 -17.63 -5.88
N LEU A 157 18.02 -18.59 -5.18
CA LEU A 157 17.25 -19.67 -5.80
C LEU A 157 16.04 -19.14 -6.57
N PHE A 158 15.34 -18.12 -6.05
CA PHE A 158 14.24 -17.47 -6.74
C PHE A 158 14.70 -16.80 -8.05
N GLU A 159 15.75 -15.99 -8.00
CA GLU A 159 16.25 -15.24 -9.17
C GLU A 159 16.81 -16.18 -10.25
N ARG A 160 17.28 -17.39 -9.87
CA ARG A 160 17.67 -18.47 -10.79
C ARG A 160 16.49 -19.33 -11.31
N GLY A 161 15.25 -19.00 -10.95
CA GLY A 161 14.05 -19.76 -11.36
C GLY A 161 13.85 -21.09 -10.62
N SER A 162 14.63 -21.38 -9.57
CA SER A 162 14.53 -22.60 -8.76
C SER A 162 13.48 -22.46 -7.65
N PHE A 163 12.24 -22.16 -8.04
CA PHE A 163 11.16 -21.75 -7.13
C PHE A 163 10.85 -22.78 -6.03
N ASN A 164 10.81 -24.07 -6.35
CA ASN A 164 10.54 -25.12 -5.35
C ASN A 164 11.66 -25.23 -4.31
N ALA A 165 12.92 -25.06 -4.72
CA ALA A 165 14.04 -25.07 -3.78
C ALA A 165 13.99 -23.84 -2.87
N SER A 166 13.69 -22.66 -3.42
CA SER A 166 13.46 -21.43 -2.65
C SER A 166 12.35 -21.62 -1.61
N PHE A 167 11.22 -22.22 -2.01
CA PHE A 167 10.10 -22.54 -1.12
C PHE A 167 10.52 -23.45 0.04
N ILE A 168 11.26 -24.54 -0.23
CA ILE A 168 11.72 -25.47 0.81
C ILE A 168 12.61 -24.77 1.84
N VAL A 169 13.55 -23.94 1.39
CA VAL A 169 14.42 -23.16 2.30
C VAL A 169 13.59 -22.26 3.21
N LEU A 170 12.58 -21.57 2.67
CA LEU A 170 11.71 -20.69 3.45
C LEU A 170 10.85 -21.46 4.48
N GLN A 171 10.33 -22.63 4.11
CA GLN A 171 9.58 -23.49 5.03
C GLN A 171 10.46 -23.99 6.18
N ASP A 172 11.73 -24.29 5.91
CA ASP A 172 12.69 -24.68 6.94
C ASP A 172 13.03 -23.52 7.88
N ILE A 173 13.19 -22.30 7.36
CA ILE A 173 13.39 -21.08 8.18
C ILE A 173 12.22 -20.92 9.16
N ILE A 174 10.97 -20.98 8.66
CA ILE A 174 9.75 -20.79 9.48
C ILE A 174 9.65 -21.81 10.62
N LYS A 175 10.13 -23.04 10.40
CA LYS A 175 10.15 -24.09 11.44
C LYS A 175 11.26 -23.87 12.47
N LYS A 176 12.40 -23.32 12.06
CA LYS A 176 13.62 -23.23 12.87
C LYS A 176 13.68 -21.99 13.76
N THR A 177 13.09 -20.88 13.33
CA THR A 177 13.21 -19.60 14.03
C THR A 177 11.90 -19.10 14.62
N LYS A 178 12.03 -18.26 15.65
CA LYS A 178 10.93 -17.44 16.21
C LYS A 178 11.20 -15.94 16.08
N PHE A 179 12.26 -15.54 15.38
CA PHE A 179 12.55 -14.12 15.14
C PHE A 179 11.54 -13.54 14.15
N ASN A 180 10.68 -12.64 14.64
CA ASN A 180 9.64 -12.02 13.82
C ASN A 180 10.20 -11.28 12.59
N SER A 181 11.39 -10.67 12.67
CA SER A 181 11.99 -9.98 11.52
C SER A 181 12.30 -10.96 10.38
N ILE A 182 12.91 -12.10 10.72
CA ILE A 182 13.21 -13.18 9.77
C ILE A 182 11.93 -13.80 9.23
N LEU A 183 10.94 -14.07 10.09
CA LEU A 183 9.64 -14.60 9.65
C LEU A 183 8.95 -13.62 8.68
N GLY A 184 9.01 -12.32 8.94
CA GLY A 184 8.50 -11.28 8.03
C GLY A 184 9.14 -11.37 6.65
N PHE A 185 10.48 -11.47 6.59
CA PHE A 185 11.19 -11.65 5.32
C PHE A 185 10.90 -12.99 4.64
N ALA A 186 10.74 -14.07 5.42
CA ALA A 186 10.41 -15.38 4.88
C ALA A 186 9.01 -15.38 4.23
N PHE A 187 8.01 -14.84 4.92
CA PHE A 187 6.66 -14.72 4.41
C PHE A 187 6.56 -13.75 3.23
N ARG A 188 7.33 -12.66 3.22
CA ARG A 188 7.47 -11.80 2.03
C ARG A 188 7.96 -12.58 0.81
N ASN A 189 8.99 -13.41 0.98
CA ASN A 189 9.52 -14.21 -0.13
C ASN A 189 8.56 -15.33 -0.56
N LEU A 190 7.81 -15.93 0.38
CA LEU A 190 6.73 -16.87 0.05
C LEU A 190 5.59 -16.20 -0.72
N ALA A 191 5.21 -14.97 -0.37
CA ALA A 191 4.22 -14.19 -1.11
C ALA A 191 4.70 -13.97 -2.56
N ARG A 192 5.98 -13.64 -2.78
CA ARG A 192 6.56 -13.51 -4.13
C ARG A 192 6.51 -14.81 -4.95
N LEU A 193 6.66 -15.96 -4.30
CA LEU A 193 6.57 -17.29 -4.94
C LEU A 193 5.13 -17.73 -5.21
N SER A 194 4.14 -17.07 -4.61
CA SER A 194 2.75 -17.54 -4.62
C SER A 194 2.08 -17.25 -5.96
N ILE A 195 1.62 -18.34 -6.59
CA ILE A 195 0.83 -18.31 -7.83
C ILE A 195 -0.66 -18.15 -7.49
N HIS A 196 -1.12 -18.76 -6.40
CA HIS A 196 -2.50 -18.67 -5.94
C HIS A 196 -2.74 -17.39 -5.13
N GLU A 197 -3.86 -16.72 -5.42
CA GLU A 197 -4.25 -15.45 -4.79
C GLU A 197 -4.42 -15.58 -3.28
N LYS A 198 -5.09 -16.65 -2.80
CA LYS A 198 -5.27 -16.93 -1.37
C LYS A 198 -3.95 -17.12 -0.61
N ASP A 199 -2.99 -17.81 -1.22
CA ASP A 199 -1.67 -18.04 -0.59
C ASP A 199 -0.88 -16.73 -0.54
N PHE A 200 -0.92 -15.95 -1.62
CA PHE A 200 -0.31 -14.63 -1.67
C PHE A 200 -0.87 -13.69 -0.58
N GLU A 201 -2.20 -13.61 -0.45
CA GLU A 201 -2.87 -12.80 0.57
C GLU A 201 -2.46 -13.24 1.98
N ASN A 202 -2.55 -14.55 2.26
CA ASN A 202 -2.20 -15.11 3.55
C ASN A 202 -0.73 -14.82 3.94
N TYR A 203 0.22 -15.08 3.04
CA TYR A 203 1.63 -14.79 3.31
C TYR A 203 1.92 -13.29 3.42
N THR A 204 1.23 -12.46 2.62
CA THR A 204 1.39 -11.00 2.70
C THR A 204 0.90 -10.46 4.05
N LEU A 205 -0.26 -10.92 4.53
CA LEU A 205 -0.78 -10.57 5.85
C LEU A 205 0.16 -11.01 6.97
N LYS A 206 0.67 -12.25 6.91
CA LYS A 206 1.65 -12.75 7.88
C LYS A 206 2.94 -11.91 7.87
N ALA A 207 3.43 -11.54 6.69
CA ALA A 207 4.62 -10.69 6.58
C ALA A 207 4.39 -9.32 7.23
N ILE A 208 3.24 -8.67 6.95
CA ILE A 208 2.85 -7.38 7.54
C ILE A 208 2.86 -7.47 9.07
N ASP A 209 2.19 -8.48 9.64
CA ASP A 209 2.11 -8.66 11.09
C ASP A 209 3.49 -8.84 11.72
N HIS A 210 4.32 -9.73 11.15
CA HIS A 210 5.67 -9.97 11.64
C HIS A 210 6.58 -8.74 11.53
N PHE A 211 6.45 -7.93 10.48
CA PHE A 211 7.18 -6.68 10.35
C PHE A 211 6.73 -5.65 11.39
N LEU A 212 5.42 -5.48 11.61
CA LEU A 212 4.89 -4.58 12.63
C LEU A 212 5.33 -5.00 14.05
N ILE A 213 5.26 -6.29 14.37
CA ILE A 213 5.75 -6.83 15.64
C ILE A 213 7.25 -6.59 15.82
N SER A 214 8.00 -6.54 14.72
CA SER A 214 9.44 -6.26 14.72
C SER A 214 9.78 -4.77 14.69
N GLY A 215 8.78 -3.88 14.60
CA GLY A 215 8.99 -2.43 14.46
C GLY A 215 9.45 -2.00 13.06
N LEU A 216 9.43 -2.90 12.07
CA LEU A 216 9.84 -2.67 10.68
C LEU A 216 8.67 -2.10 9.86
N LYS A 217 8.19 -0.91 10.24
CA LYS A 217 6.99 -0.29 9.64
C LYS A 217 7.11 -0.08 8.13
N HIS A 218 8.30 0.30 7.64
CA HIS A 218 8.50 0.49 6.21
C HIS A 218 8.37 -0.81 5.41
N ASP A 219 8.85 -1.94 5.95
CA ASP A 219 8.65 -3.25 5.32
C ASP A 219 7.17 -3.66 5.37
N ALA A 220 6.46 -3.38 6.48
CA ALA A 220 5.03 -3.61 6.56
C ALA A 220 4.24 -2.78 5.52
N VAL A 221 4.54 -1.48 5.38
CA VAL A 221 3.96 -0.61 4.35
C VAL A 221 4.30 -1.13 2.95
N SER A 222 5.54 -1.55 2.71
CA SER A 222 5.95 -2.15 1.42
C SER A 222 5.14 -3.40 1.09
N MET A 223 4.80 -4.23 2.07
CA MET A 223 3.94 -5.40 1.86
C MET A 223 2.49 -5.02 1.58
N ILE A 224 1.95 -3.98 2.25
CA ILE A 224 0.63 -3.44 1.92
C ILE A 224 0.60 -2.91 0.49
N MET A 225 1.65 -2.20 0.07
CA MET A 225 1.77 -1.70 -1.31
C MET A 225 1.87 -2.84 -2.33
N LEU A 226 2.58 -3.93 -2.01
CA LEU A 226 2.61 -5.13 -2.85
C LEU A 226 1.22 -5.76 -3.00
N MET A 227 0.42 -5.76 -1.93
CA MET A 227 -0.97 -6.24 -1.98
C MET A 227 -1.84 -5.31 -2.83
N LEU A 228 -1.65 -4.01 -2.65
CA LEU A 228 -2.34 -2.96 -3.39
C LEU A 228 -2.10 -3.06 -4.91
N GLU A 229 -0.89 -3.41 -5.35
CA GLU A 229 -0.58 -3.66 -6.76
C GLU A 229 -1.51 -4.69 -7.39
N ARG A 230 -1.93 -5.73 -6.64
CA ARG A 230 -2.81 -6.81 -7.16
C ARG A 230 -4.30 -6.53 -7.04
N ILE A 231 -4.69 -5.68 -6.10
CA ILE A 231 -6.08 -5.41 -5.75
C ILE A 231 -6.61 -4.16 -6.47
N GLN A 232 -5.78 -3.13 -6.64
CA GLN A 232 -6.20 -1.92 -7.36
C GLN A 232 -6.61 -2.27 -8.81
N GLY A 233 -7.77 -1.77 -9.22
CA GLY A 233 -8.44 -2.11 -10.48
C GLY A 233 -9.39 -3.31 -10.36
N LYS A 234 -9.07 -4.32 -9.54
CA LYS A 234 -9.98 -5.45 -9.28
C LYS A 234 -11.05 -5.10 -8.25
N ASP A 235 -10.63 -4.55 -7.12
CA ASP A 235 -11.48 -4.06 -6.04
C ASP A 235 -10.91 -2.76 -5.47
N ASN A 236 -11.38 -1.63 -6.01
CA ASN A 236 -10.90 -0.31 -5.58
C ASN A 236 -11.41 0.09 -4.18
N HIS A 237 -12.44 -0.56 -3.64
CA HIS A 237 -12.90 -0.31 -2.27
C HIS A 237 -11.97 -0.95 -1.26
N GLU A 238 -11.56 -2.19 -1.50
CA GLU A 238 -10.53 -2.85 -0.70
C GLU A 238 -9.18 -2.14 -0.85
N ALA A 239 -8.80 -1.74 -2.07
CA ALA A 239 -7.59 -0.94 -2.30
C ALA A 239 -7.59 0.35 -1.47
N LEU A 240 -8.74 1.03 -1.36
CA LEU A 240 -8.88 2.23 -0.55
C LEU A 240 -8.71 1.95 0.95
N ALA A 241 -9.21 0.82 1.45
CA ALA A 241 -8.99 0.41 2.83
C ALA A 241 -7.51 0.13 3.13
N LEU A 242 -6.82 -0.55 2.22
CA LEU A 242 -5.40 -0.86 2.34
C LEU A 242 -4.50 0.36 2.32
N ILE A 243 -4.73 1.30 1.40
CA ILE A 243 -3.92 2.51 1.35
C ILE A 243 -4.14 3.39 2.59
N ASN A 244 -5.34 3.41 3.17
CA ASN A 244 -5.58 4.09 4.45
C ASN A 244 -4.77 3.46 5.58
N LYS A 245 -4.73 2.12 5.67
CA LYS A 245 -3.90 1.40 6.64
C LYS A 245 -2.40 1.71 6.45
N ALA A 246 -1.93 1.80 5.20
CA ALA A 246 -0.55 2.18 4.92
C ALA A 246 -0.23 3.62 5.36
N ILE A 247 -1.14 4.57 5.11
CA ILE A 247 -0.99 5.97 5.53
C ILE A 247 -0.96 6.06 7.06
N GLU A 248 -1.82 5.32 7.76
CA GLU A 248 -1.86 5.30 9.23
C GLU A 248 -0.51 4.86 9.81
N LEU A 249 0.11 3.82 9.25
CA LEU A 249 1.38 3.27 9.74
C LEU A 249 2.60 4.19 9.52
N GLN A 250 2.50 5.16 8.62
CA GLN A 250 3.62 5.98 8.19
C GLN A 250 3.72 7.27 9.04
N SER A 251 4.91 7.58 9.57
CA SER A 251 5.18 8.87 10.20
C SER A 251 5.55 9.93 9.14
N SER A 252 5.61 11.21 9.53
CA SER A 252 6.00 12.33 8.64
C SER A 252 7.08 13.23 9.26
N ASP A 253 7.88 12.65 10.17
CA ASP A 253 8.78 13.39 11.04
C ASP A 253 10.08 13.85 10.34
N SER A 254 10.48 13.16 9.28
CA SER A 254 11.66 13.49 8.46
C SER A 254 11.30 13.88 7.03
N SER A 255 12.21 14.53 6.31
CA SER A 255 12.00 14.90 4.89
C SER A 255 11.78 13.67 4.00
N LEU A 256 12.42 12.53 4.31
CA LEU A 256 12.18 11.25 3.63
C LEU A 256 10.80 10.68 3.95
N ASP A 257 10.38 10.79 5.21
CA ASP A 257 9.08 10.31 5.64
C ASP A 257 7.95 11.17 5.07
N LYS A 258 8.16 12.49 4.90
CA LYS A 258 7.24 13.38 4.17
C LYS A 258 7.03 12.93 2.73
N ASP A 259 8.11 12.67 1.97
CA ASP A 259 7.97 12.22 0.57
C ASP A 259 7.31 10.84 0.46
N ARG A 260 7.67 9.89 1.35
CA ARG A 260 7.01 8.58 1.41
C ARG A 260 5.52 8.70 1.73
N THR A 261 5.18 9.53 2.71
CA THR A 261 3.79 9.81 3.08
C THR A 261 3.04 10.47 1.92
N ALA A 262 3.67 11.42 1.22
CA ALA A 262 3.10 12.06 0.04
C ALA A 262 2.82 11.05 -1.08
N ALA A 263 3.70 10.07 -1.29
CA ALA A 263 3.49 9.00 -2.27
C ALA A 263 2.24 8.16 -1.93
N LEU A 264 2.02 7.84 -0.65
CA LEU A 264 0.83 7.12 -0.20
C LEU A 264 -0.45 7.94 -0.42
N TYR A 265 -0.44 9.23 -0.10
CA TYR A 265 -1.58 10.13 -0.35
C TYR A 265 -1.87 10.30 -1.84
N GLN A 266 -0.83 10.42 -2.68
CA GLN A 266 -0.99 10.48 -4.13
C GLN A 266 -1.58 9.17 -4.69
N LYS A 267 -1.19 8.02 -4.13
CA LYS A 267 -1.76 6.72 -4.48
C LYS A 267 -3.22 6.62 -4.05
N LYS A 268 -3.57 7.08 -2.85
CA LYS A 268 -4.97 7.20 -2.37
C LYS A 268 -5.81 8.06 -3.31
N GLY A 269 -5.30 9.22 -3.72
CA GLY A 269 -5.95 10.08 -4.70
C GLY A 269 -6.20 9.35 -6.03
N SER A 270 -5.25 8.52 -6.48
CA SER A 270 -5.40 7.72 -7.70
C SER A 270 -6.52 6.68 -7.59
N ILE A 271 -6.59 5.97 -6.46
CA ILE A 271 -7.66 4.99 -6.20
C ILE A 271 -9.03 5.67 -6.16
N LEU A 272 -9.10 6.88 -5.59
CA LEU A 272 -10.35 7.66 -5.55
C LEU A 272 -10.75 8.19 -6.93
N ILE A 273 -9.79 8.58 -7.78
CA ILE A 273 -10.03 8.87 -9.21
C ILE A 273 -10.55 7.62 -9.92
N ASP A 274 -9.96 6.44 -9.69
CA ASP A 274 -10.44 5.18 -10.29
C ASP A 274 -11.86 4.81 -9.82
N LEU A 275 -12.32 5.38 -8.70
CA LEU A 275 -13.69 5.28 -8.19
C LEU A 275 -14.60 6.44 -8.65
N GLU A 276 -14.08 7.35 -9.49
CA GLU A 276 -14.73 8.60 -9.93
C GLU A 276 -15.18 9.51 -8.77
N LYS A 277 -14.49 9.43 -7.63
CA LYS A 277 -14.72 10.27 -6.45
C LYS A 277 -13.77 11.46 -6.45
N TYR A 278 -13.87 12.32 -7.46
CA TYR A 278 -12.95 13.44 -7.67
C TYR A 278 -12.92 14.44 -6.51
N GLU A 279 -14.08 14.71 -5.89
CA GLU A 279 -14.16 15.55 -4.68
C GLU A 279 -13.39 14.93 -3.50
N ASP A 280 -13.58 13.63 -3.26
CA ASP A 280 -12.85 12.92 -2.20
C ASP A 280 -11.34 12.78 -2.52
N ALA A 281 -10.98 12.71 -3.81
CA ALA A 281 -9.60 12.58 -4.28
C ALA A 281 -8.79 13.88 -4.09
N LYS A 282 -9.45 15.03 -4.08
CA LYS A 282 -8.82 16.35 -4.01
C LYS A 282 -7.94 16.52 -2.78
N GLU A 283 -8.48 16.28 -1.58
CA GLU A 283 -7.76 16.55 -0.32
C GLU A 283 -6.50 15.66 -0.13
N PRO A 284 -6.53 14.34 -0.41
CA PRO A 284 -5.33 13.52 -0.45
C PRO A 284 -4.25 14.07 -1.38
N VAL A 285 -4.58 14.49 -2.60
CA VAL A 285 -3.58 14.98 -3.56
C VAL A 285 -3.05 16.36 -3.14
N ILE A 286 -3.88 17.23 -2.57
CA ILE A 286 -3.43 18.49 -1.94
C ILE A 286 -2.44 18.21 -0.80
N THR A 287 -2.73 17.21 0.03
CA THR A 287 -1.85 16.78 1.12
C THR A 287 -0.51 16.30 0.58
N ALA A 288 -0.51 15.48 -0.49
CA ALA A 288 0.72 15.03 -1.14
C ALA A 288 1.56 16.19 -1.69
N CYS A 289 0.93 17.17 -2.37
CA CYS A 289 1.61 18.37 -2.84
C CYS A 289 2.21 19.17 -1.67
N SER A 290 1.44 19.35 -0.60
CA SER A 290 1.84 20.14 0.57
C SER A 290 3.03 19.54 1.31
N LEU A 291 3.09 18.21 1.42
CA LEU A 291 4.22 17.49 2.03
C LEU A 291 5.51 17.59 1.20
N ARG A 292 5.40 17.74 -0.13
CA ARG A 292 6.52 17.84 -1.07
C ARG A 292 6.99 19.27 -1.35
N ARG A 293 6.12 20.27 -1.15
CA ARG A 293 6.49 21.69 -1.31
C ARG A 293 7.64 22.05 -0.37
N GLY A 294 8.72 22.58 -0.94
CA GLY A 294 9.93 22.98 -0.21
C GLY A 294 10.93 21.85 0.04
N LEU A 295 10.67 20.64 -0.47
CA LEU A 295 11.68 19.57 -0.51
C LEU A 295 12.60 19.77 -1.71
N ILE A 296 13.90 19.90 -1.46
CA ILE A 296 14.95 19.93 -2.48
C ILE A 296 15.34 18.49 -2.81
N GLY A 297 15.36 18.12 -4.09
CA GLY A 297 15.52 16.73 -4.57
C GLY A 297 14.20 15.94 -4.66
N GLY A 298 13.06 16.61 -4.49
CA GLY A 298 11.70 16.05 -4.59
C GLY A 298 10.83 16.73 -5.64
N GLU A 299 11.45 17.51 -6.54
CA GLU A 299 10.77 18.35 -7.53
C GLU A 299 10.01 17.50 -8.56
N MET A 300 10.59 16.39 -9.03
CA MET A 300 9.91 15.51 -9.98
C MET A 300 8.62 14.91 -9.38
N GLU A 301 8.63 14.47 -8.12
CA GLU A 301 7.43 13.93 -7.48
C GLU A 301 6.41 15.01 -7.12
N LEU A 302 6.86 16.23 -6.77
CA LEU A 302 5.96 17.37 -6.61
C LEU A 302 5.28 17.69 -7.94
N HIS A 303 6.04 17.76 -9.04
CA HIS A 303 5.52 17.97 -10.39
C HIS A 303 4.43 16.94 -10.74
N ALA A 304 4.72 15.65 -10.53
CA ALA A 304 3.76 14.57 -10.77
C ALA A 304 2.49 14.68 -9.89
N SER A 305 2.61 15.21 -8.67
CA SER A 305 1.47 15.43 -7.78
C SER A 305 0.61 16.61 -8.24
N LEU A 306 1.24 17.69 -8.70
CA LEU A 306 0.58 18.89 -9.20
C LEU A 306 -0.17 18.61 -10.50
N ILE A 307 0.39 17.86 -11.45
CA ILE A 307 -0.33 17.42 -12.65
C ILE A 307 -1.61 16.68 -12.28
N LYS A 308 -1.54 15.78 -11.29
CA LYS A 308 -2.72 15.03 -10.83
C LYS A 308 -3.76 15.95 -10.19
N LEU A 309 -3.32 16.98 -9.47
CA LEU A 309 -4.19 17.97 -8.88
C LEU A 309 -4.86 18.86 -9.93
N GLU A 310 -4.13 19.28 -10.98
CA GLU A 310 -4.71 19.99 -12.12
C GLU A 310 -5.83 19.16 -12.74
N PHE A 311 -5.56 17.88 -13.03
CA PHE A 311 -6.55 16.96 -13.59
C PHE A 311 -7.83 16.91 -12.76
N ILE A 312 -7.71 16.78 -11.44
CA ILE A 312 -8.88 16.79 -10.53
C ILE A 312 -9.65 18.12 -10.63
N TYR A 313 -8.95 19.26 -10.60
CA TYR A 313 -9.61 20.57 -10.69
C TYR A 313 -10.36 20.77 -12.01
N ARG A 314 -9.77 20.32 -13.14
CA ARG A 314 -10.44 20.35 -14.45
C ARG A 314 -11.71 19.53 -14.45
N ASP A 315 -11.68 18.33 -13.88
CA ASP A 315 -12.84 17.44 -13.81
C ASP A 315 -13.96 18.05 -12.94
N LEU A 316 -13.58 18.68 -11.83
CA LEU A 316 -14.48 19.46 -10.95
C LEU A 316 -14.91 20.81 -11.54
N LYS A 317 -14.46 21.15 -12.77
CA LYS A 317 -14.76 22.40 -13.48
C LYS A 317 -14.31 23.67 -12.73
N ASP A 318 -13.26 23.55 -11.94
CA ASP A 318 -12.58 24.67 -11.27
C ASP A 318 -11.35 25.08 -12.09
N ASP A 319 -11.60 25.68 -13.26
CA ASP A 319 -10.55 26.06 -14.21
C ASP A 319 -9.55 27.06 -13.63
N VAL A 320 -10.01 27.95 -12.75
CA VAL A 320 -9.16 28.97 -12.10
C VAL A 320 -8.12 28.30 -11.20
N ALA A 321 -8.53 27.32 -10.39
CA ALA A 321 -7.60 26.57 -9.58
C ALA A 321 -6.66 25.70 -10.44
N ALA A 322 -7.19 25.07 -11.49
CA ALA A 322 -6.40 24.26 -12.42
C ALA A 322 -5.29 25.08 -13.11
N ASP A 323 -5.61 26.27 -13.64
CA ASP A 323 -4.64 27.16 -14.29
C ASP A 323 -3.51 27.56 -13.33
N LYS A 324 -3.85 27.87 -12.07
CA LYS A 324 -2.85 28.21 -11.05
C LYS A 324 -1.91 27.05 -10.73
N ILE A 325 -2.44 25.82 -10.66
CA ILE A 325 -1.63 24.61 -10.44
C ILE A 325 -0.73 24.35 -11.66
N LYS A 326 -1.23 24.61 -12.86
CA LYS A 326 -0.46 24.52 -14.11
C LYS A 326 0.72 25.47 -14.13
N GLU A 327 0.51 26.74 -13.79
CA GLU A 327 1.59 27.72 -13.65
C GLU A 327 2.65 27.26 -12.64
N GLU A 328 2.22 26.67 -11.51
CA GLU A 328 3.13 26.17 -10.47
C GLU A 328 4.03 25.04 -11.00
N TYR A 329 3.48 23.98 -11.61
CA TYR A 329 4.34 22.88 -12.06
C TYR A 329 5.20 23.25 -13.26
N MET A 330 4.72 24.12 -14.16
CA MET A 330 5.55 24.61 -15.28
C MET A 330 6.77 25.39 -14.78
N SER A 331 6.62 26.17 -13.71
CA SER A 331 7.75 26.88 -13.08
C SER A 331 8.75 25.93 -12.40
N LEU A 332 8.31 24.72 -12.04
CA LEU A 332 9.14 23.72 -11.39
C LEU A 332 10.05 22.99 -12.37
N GLU A 333 9.68 22.89 -13.66
CA GLU A 333 10.43 22.15 -14.68
C GLU A 333 11.89 22.64 -14.82
N SER A 334 12.13 23.95 -14.69
CA SER A 334 13.50 24.52 -14.79
C SER A 334 14.43 24.08 -13.65
N HIS A 335 13.91 23.39 -12.65
CA HIS A 335 14.64 22.94 -11.46
C HIS A 335 14.83 21.42 -11.42
N ILE A 336 14.39 20.69 -12.46
CA ILE A 336 14.52 19.25 -12.58
C ILE A 336 15.65 18.95 -13.60
N ASP A 337 16.72 18.31 -13.14
CA ASP A 337 17.91 17.98 -13.93
C ASP A 337 18.02 16.47 -14.20
N GLU A 338 16.88 15.83 -14.44
CA GLU A 338 16.78 14.38 -14.67
C GLU A 338 16.44 14.12 -16.14
N PRO A 339 17.30 13.45 -16.93
CA PRO A 339 17.04 13.18 -18.35
C PRO A 339 15.70 12.48 -18.61
N GLU A 340 15.31 11.55 -17.72
CA GLU A 340 14.06 10.80 -17.79
C GLU A 340 12.83 11.71 -17.68
N PHE A 341 12.93 12.81 -16.92
CA PHE A 341 11.86 13.78 -16.77
C PHE A 341 11.52 14.44 -18.11
N PHE A 342 12.53 14.92 -18.83
CA PHE A 342 12.35 15.58 -20.12
C PHE A 342 11.76 14.62 -21.16
N ILE A 343 12.23 13.37 -21.20
CA ILE A 343 11.67 12.35 -22.10
C ILE A 343 10.19 12.08 -21.75
N ALA A 344 9.86 11.94 -20.47
CA ALA A 344 8.49 11.70 -20.03
C ALA A 344 7.55 12.88 -20.36
N ARG A 345 8.02 14.12 -20.20
CA ARG A 345 7.28 15.32 -20.58
C ARG A 345 7.01 15.37 -22.08
N ASP A 346 8.04 15.16 -22.90
CA ASP A 346 7.92 15.22 -24.36
C ASP A 346 6.99 14.11 -24.89
N VAL A 347 6.98 12.92 -24.26
CA VAL A 347 6.00 11.86 -24.54
C VAL A 347 4.58 12.29 -24.16
N ALA A 348 4.39 12.94 -23.01
CA ALA A 348 3.09 13.43 -22.57
C ALA A 348 2.55 14.58 -23.45
N GLU A 349 3.43 15.42 -24.00
CA GLU A 349 3.07 16.42 -25.01
C GLU A 349 2.66 15.76 -26.32
N TYR A 350 3.44 14.78 -26.80
CA TYR A 350 3.10 14.03 -28.01
C TYR A 350 1.74 13.30 -27.88
N LEU A 351 1.42 12.73 -26.71
CA LEU A 351 0.11 12.16 -26.41
C LEU A 351 -1.04 13.16 -26.52
N ARG A 352 -0.81 14.43 -26.17
CA ARG A 352 -1.84 15.48 -26.15
C ARG A 352 -2.03 16.15 -27.51
N GLU A 353 -0.94 16.45 -28.20
CA GLU A 353 -0.94 17.34 -29.36
C GLU A 353 -0.72 16.61 -30.69
N GLY A 354 -0.20 15.38 -30.66
CA GLY A 354 0.06 14.58 -31.87
C GLY A 354 1.15 15.15 -32.79
N ASP A 355 2.00 16.06 -32.30
CA ASP A 355 3.00 16.77 -33.10
C ASP A 355 4.07 15.83 -33.71
N GLU A 356 4.28 15.96 -35.04
CA GLU A 356 5.27 15.20 -35.80
C GLU A 356 6.72 15.55 -35.43
N VAL A 357 7.00 16.78 -34.97
CA VAL A 357 8.36 17.20 -34.60
C VAL A 357 8.83 16.50 -33.32
N SER A 358 7.95 16.39 -32.33
CA SER A 358 8.19 15.61 -31.11
C SER A 358 8.37 14.12 -31.42
N ARG A 359 7.69 13.60 -32.44
CA ARG A 359 7.76 12.19 -32.86
C ARG A 359 9.14 11.79 -33.38
N SER A 360 9.83 12.63 -34.16
CA SER A 360 11.15 12.31 -34.72
C SER A 360 12.24 12.31 -33.66
N ASN A 361 12.21 13.26 -32.72
CA ASN A 361 13.22 13.37 -31.66
C ASN A 361 13.10 12.25 -30.62
N LEU A 362 11.88 11.86 -30.23
CA LEU A 362 11.67 10.79 -29.26
C LEU A 362 12.16 9.41 -29.74
N SER A 363 12.11 9.17 -31.06
CA SER A 363 12.47 7.87 -31.64
C SER A 363 13.95 7.49 -31.46
N SER A 364 14.84 8.48 -31.35
CA SER A 364 16.28 8.27 -31.12
C SER A 364 16.65 8.29 -29.63
N MET A 365 15.80 8.86 -28.78
CA MET A 365 16.03 8.97 -27.33
C MET A 365 15.52 7.75 -26.55
N ILE A 366 14.41 7.14 -26.99
CA ILE A 366 13.80 5.98 -26.33
C ILE A 366 14.44 4.69 -26.86
N ASN A 367 15.05 3.91 -25.97
CA ASN A 367 15.71 2.65 -26.28
C ASN A 367 15.27 1.55 -25.29
N GLU A 368 15.80 0.32 -25.44
CA GLU A 368 15.44 -0.81 -24.56
C GLU A 368 15.70 -0.53 -23.08
N GLY A 369 16.75 0.25 -22.77
CA GLY A 369 17.13 0.68 -21.42
C GLY A 369 16.28 1.80 -20.85
N SER A 370 15.40 2.43 -21.63
CA SER A 370 14.49 3.46 -21.13
C SER A 370 13.46 2.88 -20.14
N PRO A 371 13.00 3.66 -19.14
CA PRO A 371 11.96 3.25 -18.22
C PRO A 371 10.69 2.73 -18.92
N VAL A 372 10.09 1.68 -18.34
CA VAL A 372 8.94 0.97 -18.94
C VAL A 372 7.73 1.90 -19.14
N ASN A 373 7.48 2.80 -18.20
CA ASN A 373 6.39 3.79 -18.28
C ASN A 373 6.57 4.78 -19.44
N ILE A 374 7.81 5.16 -19.76
CA ILE A 374 8.11 6.01 -20.92
C ILE A 374 7.86 5.23 -22.23
N LYS A 375 8.34 3.98 -22.30
CA LYS A 375 8.11 3.11 -23.47
C LYS A 375 6.62 2.87 -23.69
N PHE A 376 5.87 2.64 -22.61
CA PHE A 376 4.41 2.53 -22.63
C PHE A 376 3.75 3.81 -23.18
N GLY A 377 4.04 4.97 -22.60
CA GLY A 377 3.45 6.24 -23.02
C GLY A 377 3.74 6.53 -24.50
N TYR A 378 4.96 6.24 -24.96
CA TYR A 378 5.35 6.44 -26.35
C TYR A 378 4.64 5.49 -27.33
N ALA A 379 4.43 4.22 -26.94
CA ALA A 379 3.65 3.27 -27.74
C ALA A 379 2.19 3.73 -27.88
N MET A 380 1.59 4.20 -26.77
CA MET A 380 0.23 4.77 -26.78
C MET A 380 0.13 6.04 -27.62
N ALA A 381 1.13 6.92 -27.56
CA ALA A 381 1.17 8.15 -28.35
C ALA A 381 1.24 7.87 -29.86
N LYS A 382 2.03 6.86 -30.25
CA LYS A 382 2.05 6.39 -31.65
C LYS A 382 0.71 5.82 -32.08
N TYR A 383 0.06 5.04 -31.23
CA TYR A 383 -1.23 4.41 -31.52
C TYR A 383 -2.32 5.42 -31.87
N LEU A 384 -2.33 6.58 -31.20
CA LEU A 384 -3.32 7.64 -31.44
C LEU A 384 -3.22 8.31 -32.83
N ASN A 385 -2.17 8.04 -33.60
CA ASN A 385 -2.10 8.54 -34.97
C ASN A 385 -3.16 7.83 -35.85
N GLU A 386 -4.12 8.62 -36.33
CA GLU A 386 -5.25 8.14 -37.12
C GLU A 386 -4.85 7.54 -38.49
N GLU A 387 -3.71 7.95 -39.05
CA GLU A 387 -3.22 7.51 -40.36
C GLU A 387 -2.61 6.10 -40.36
N LEU A 388 -2.43 5.49 -39.18
CA LEU A 388 -1.87 4.15 -39.06
C LEU A 388 -2.85 3.07 -39.55
N THR A 389 -2.29 2.05 -40.20
CA THR A 389 -3.05 0.86 -40.59
C THR A 389 -3.54 0.10 -39.37
N PHE A 390 -4.63 -0.66 -39.52
CA PHE A 390 -5.16 -1.56 -38.48
C PHE A 390 -4.06 -2.46 -37.89
N THR A 391 -3.26 -3.12 -38.73
CA THR A 391 -2.18 -4.00 -38.28
C THR A 391 -1.16 -3.26 -37.42
N THR A 392 -0.71 -2.08 -37.86
CA THR A 392 0.25 -1.27 -37.09
C THR A 392 -0.34 -0.78 -35.76
N LYS A 393 -1.63 -0.43 -35.73
CA LYS A 393 -2.31 -0.05 -34.48
C LYS A 393 -2.36 -1.22 -33.49
N VAL A 394 -2.69 -2.43 -33.96
CA VAL A 394 -2.71 -3.64 -33.12
C VAL A 394 -1.31 -3.97 -32.60
N GLU A 395 -0.27 -3.88 -33.44
CA GLU A 395 1.13 -4.11 -33.01
C GLU A 395 1.57 -3.13 -31.90
N LEU A 396 1.17 -1.87 -32.00
CA LEU A 396 1.46 -0.86 -30.96
C LEU A 396 0.69 -1.14 -29.66
N LEU A 397 -0.57 -1.59 -29.76
CA LEU A 397 -1.34 -2.00 -28.58
C LEU A 397 -0.77 -3.26 -27.93
N ASP A 398 -0.24 -4.22 -28.70
CA ASP A 398 0.46 -5.39 -28.17
C ASP A 398 1.74 -5.00 -27.41
N GLN A 399 2.50 -4.04 -27.95
CA GLN A 399 3.66 -3.48 -27.25
C GLN A 399 3.25 -2.77 -25.95
N ALA A 400 2.21 -1.92 -26.01
CA ALA A 400 1.67 -1.25 -24.83
C ALA A 400 1.20 -2.28 -23.78
N LEU A 401 0.52 -3.35 -24.20
CA LEU A 401 0.06 -4.44 -23.33
C LEU A 401 1.22 -5.17 -22.65
N LYS A 402 2.31 -5.41 -23.38
CA LYS A 402 3.53 -5.98 -22.80
C LYS A 402 4.07 -5.08 -21.69
N TYR A 403 4.17 -3.77 -21.95
CA TYR A 403 4.68 -2.81 -20.97
C TYR A 403 3.74 -2.62 -19.77
N SER A 404 2.42 -2.59 -19.97
CA SER A 404 1.45 -2.48 -18.87
C SER A 404 1.51 -3.68 -17.93
N ARG A 405 1.70 -4.89 -18.48
CA ARG A 405 1.90 -6.12 -17.69
C ARG A 405 3.22 -6.12 -16.93
N GLU A 406 4.29 -5.62 -17.53
CA GLU A 406 5.59 -5.46 -16.86
C GLU A 406 5.50 -4.48 -15.67
N MET A 407 4.75 -3.38 -15.84
CA MET A 407 4.44 -2.44 -14.76
C MET A 407 3.41 -2.96 -13.74
N LYS A 408 2.74 -4.09 -14.04
CA LYS A 408 1.59 -4.62 -13.30
C LYS A 408 0.45 -3.61 -13.13
N ASP A 409 0.21 -2.77 -14.14
CA ASP A 409 -0.86 -1.79 -14.13
C ASP A 409 -2.13 -2.40 -14.75
N TYR A 410 -3.00 -2.94 -13.89
CA TYR A 410 -4.26 -3.58 -14.30
C TYR A 410 -5.27 -2.59 -14.90
N HIS A 411 -5.24 -1.33 -14.46
CA HIS A 411 -6.09 -0.29 -15.02
C HIS A 411 -5.69 0.00 -16.47
N MET A 412 -4.40 0.25 -16.72
CA MET A 412 -3.88 0.48 -18.08
C MET A 412 -4.05 -0.76 -18.95
N THR A 413 -3.84 -1.97 -18.41
CA THR A 413 -4.08 -3.23 -19.12
C THR A 413 -5.53 -3.34 -19.59
N SER A 414 -6.49 -2.99 -18.73
CA SER A 414 -7.91 -2.97 -19.07
C SER A 414 -8.22 -1.95 -20.18
N LEU A 415 -7.64 -0.75 -20.12
CA LEU A 415 -7.80 0.28 -21.16
C LEU A 415 -7.25 -0.18 -22.50
N ILE A 416 -6.09 -0.82 -22.54
CA ILE A 416 -5.49 -1.32 -23.79
C ILE A 416 -6.39 -2.38 -24.43
N PHE A 417 -6.93 -3.31 -23.65
CA PHE A 417 -7.88 -4.29 -24.17
C PHE A 417 -9.17 -3.65 -24.68
N GLN A 418 -9.65 -2.59 -24.03
CA GLN A 418 -10.78 -1.81 -24.54
C GLN A 418 -10.45 -1.17 -25.89
N GLN A 419 -9.27 -0.55 -26.03
CA GLN A 419 -8.83 0.06 -27.30
C GLN A 419 -8.61 -0.99 -28.40
N MET A 420 -8.07 -2.16 -28.06
CA MET A 420 -8.00 -3.30 -28.98
C MET A 420 -9.40 -3.69 -29.47
N ALA A 421 -10.37 -3.81 -28.56
CA ALA A 421 -11.74 -4.15 -28.93
C ALA A 421 -12.37 -3.12 -29.88
N GLU A 422 -12.13 -1.83 -29.64
CA GLU A 422 -12.59 -0.76 -30.52
C GLU A 422 -11.98 -0.88 -31.93
N GLU A 423 -10.68 -1.15 -32.05
CA GLU A 423 -10.03 -1.35 -33.36
C GLU A 423 -10.52 -2.62 -34.07
N TYR A 424 -10.68 -3.74 -33.36
CA TYR A 424 -11.24 -4.97 -33.93
C TYR A 424 -12.68 -4.77 -34.40
N HIS A 425 -13.50 -4.06 -33.62
CA HIS A 425 -14.89 -3.78 -33.98
C HIS A 425 -14.99 -2.87 -35.22
N LYS A 426 -14.19 -1.81 -35.31
CA LYS A 426 -14.12 -0.92 -36.50
C LYS A 426 -13.76 -1.68 -37.78
N ASN A 427 -13.02 -2.79 -37.65
CA ASN A 427 -12.59 -3.64 -38.76
C ASN A 427 -13.43 -4.93 -38.88
N GLU A 428 -14.65 -4.94 -38.33
CA GLU A 428 -15.64 -6.02 -38.47
C GLU A 428 -15.26 -7.36 -37.81
N TYR A 429 -14.24 -7.41 -36.96
CA TYR A 429 -13.86 -8.58 -36.16
C TYR A 429 -14.62 -8.64 -34.82
N VAL A 430 -15.96 -8.65 -34.89
CA VAL A 430 -16.85 -8.50 -33.72
C VAL A 430 -16.60 -9.53 -32.61
N SER A 431 -16.40 -10.80 -32.96
CA SER A 431 -16.13 -11.85 -31.97
C SER A 431 -14.86 -11.58 -31.16
N ILE A 432 -13.78 -11.14 -31.84
CA ILE A 432 -12.51 -10.82 -31.18
C ILE A 432 -12.67 -9.56 -30.32
N ALA A 433 -13.43 -8.57 -30.79
CA ALA A 433 -13.74 -7.38 -29.99
C ALA A 433 -14.44 -7.74 -28.67
N ILE A 434 -15.41 -8.66 -28.70
CA ILE A 434 -16.08 -9.16 -27.49
C ILE A 434 -15.09 -9.88 -26.57
N GLU A 435 -14.23 -10.75 -27.10
CA GLU A 435 -13.18 -11.43 -26.32
C GLU A 435 -12.26 -10.42 -25.60
N LYS A 436 -11.82 -9.38 -26.31
CA LYS A 436 -10.97 -8.32 -25.74
C LYS A 436 -11.69 -7.51 -24.67
N LEU A 437 -13.00 -7.29 -24.78
CA LEU A 437 -13.76 -6.63 -23.71
C LEU A 437 -13.91 -7.52 -22.46
N TYR A 438 -14.02 -8.84 -22.61
CA TYR A 438 -13.94 -9.75 -21.47
C TYR A 438 -12.54 -9.71 -20.82
N GLU A 439 -11.47 -9.70 -21.61
CA GLU A 439 -10.09 -9.51 -21.09
C GLU A 439 -9.92 -8.16 -20.38
N SER A 440 -10.55 -7.10 -20.89
CA SER A 440 -10.59 -5.78 -20.26
C SER A 440 -11.26 -5.81 -18.87
N LEU A 441 -12.44 -6.43 -18.77
CA LEU A 441 -13.20 -6.50 -17.51
C LEU A 441 -12.60 -7.48 -16.49
N SER A 442 -11.95 -8.54 -16.95
CA SER A 442 -11.19 -9.43 -16.06
C SER A 442 -9.97 -8.75 -15.45
N SER A 443 -9.38 -7.79 -16.17
CA SER A 443 -8.28 -6.97 -15.66
C SER A 443 -8.76 -5.87 -14.71
N ASN A 444 -9.85 -5.18 -15.04
CA ASN A 444 -10.47 -4.16 -14.20
C ASN A 444 -12.01 -4.22 -14.32
N LYS A 445 -12.66 -4.69 -13.25
CA LYS A 445 -14.12 -4.86 -13.20
C LYS A 445 -14.89 -3.54 -13.16
N SER A 446 -14.22 -2.46 -12.79
CA SER A 446 -14.78 -1.11 -12.71
C SER A 446 -14.71 -0.34 -14.02
N ASN A 447 -14.14 -0.90 -15.10
CA ASN A 447 -14.12 -0.23 -16.40
C ASN A 447 -15.54 -0.15 -17.00
N LYS A 448 -16.19 1.02 -16.84
CA LYS A 448 -17.55 1.28 -17.30
C LYS A 448 -17.68 1.29 -18.81
N ILE A 449 -16.69 1.82 -19.52
CA ILE A 449 -16.74 1.91 -20.98
C ILE A 449 -16.64 0.51 -21.59
N ALA A 450 -15.70 -0.31 -21.10
CA ALA A 450 -15.61 -1.71 -21.51
C ALA A 450 -16.92 -2.48 -21.21
N PHE A 451 -17.52 -2.26 -20.03
CA PHE A 451 -18.81 -2.87 -19.67
C PHE A 451 -19.96 -2.42 -20.59
N GLN A 452 -20.05 -1.13 -20.89
CA GLN A 452 -21.07 -0.61 -21.80
C GLN A 452 -20.88 -1.15 -23.23
N ASN A 453 -19.64 -1.18 -23.71
CA ASN A 453 -19.30 -1.68 -25.04
C ASN A 453 -19.64 -3.18 -25.15
N ILE A 454 -19.28 -4.00 -24.14
CA ILE A 454 -19.57 -5.44 -24.22
C ILE A 454 -21.07 -5.72 -24.19
N ILE A 455 -21.83 -5.03 -23.32
CA ILE A 455 -23.29 -5.18 -23.29
C ILE A 455 -23.89 -4.75 -24.63
N THR A 456 -23.43 -3.64 -25.20
CA THR A 456 -23.90 -3.16 -26.50
C THR A 456 -23.65 -4.19 -27.61
N LEU A 457 -22.43 -4.71 -27.72
CA LEU A 457 -22.09 -5.72 -28.73
C LEU A 457 -22.85 -7.03 -28.51
N LEU A 458 -22.97 -7.52 -27.27
CA LEU A 458 -23.73 -8.74 -26.98
C LEU A 458 -25.21 -8.60 -27.36
N LEU A 459 -25.81 -7.43 -27.14
CA LEU A 459 -27.20 -7.17 -27.54
C LEU A 459 -27.36 -7.09 -29.06
N GLN A 460 -26.41 -6.45 -29.76
CA GLN A 460 -26.41 -6.39 -31.24
C GLN A 460 -26.26 -7.78 -31.86
N GLU A 461 -25.39 -8.62 -31.30
CA GLU A 461 -25.15 -10.01 -31.72
C GLU A 461 -26.20 -11.00 -31.18
N LYS A 462 -27.23 -10.53 -30.46
CA LYS A 462 -28.27 -11.36 -29.82
C LYS A 462 -27.73 -12.46 -28.89
N ARG A 463 -26.57 -12.25 -28.28
CA ARG A 463 -25.97 -13.12 -27.24
C ARG A 463 -26.60 -12.82 -25.86
N LEU A 464 -27.92 -12.97 -25.78
CA LEU A 464 -28.75 -12.49 -24.67
C LEU A 464 -28.45 -13.18 -23.32
N GLU A 465 -28.10 -14.46 -23.33
CA GLU A 465 -27.77 -15.20 -22.09
C GLU A 465 -26.48 -14.70 -21.45
N GLU A 466 -25.48 -14.37 -22.26
CA GLU A 466 -24.22 -13.79 -21.79
C GLU A 466 -24.44 -12.39 -21.21
N ALA A 467 -25.20 -11.54 -21.93
CA ALA A 467 -25.58 -10.23 -21.44
C ALA A 467 -26.36 -10.33 -20.11
N SER A 468 -27.27 -11.30 -20.00
CA SER A 468 -28.03 -11.57 -18.77
C SER A 468 -27.11 -11.92 -17.60
N CYS A 469 -26.11 -12.78 -17.83
CA CYS A 469 -25.15 -13.19 -16.80
C CYS A 469 -24.33 -11.99 -16.30
N LEU A 470 -23.73 -11.22 -17.21
CA LEU A 470 -22.92 -10.05 -16.86
C LEU A 470 -23.72 -8.96 -16.13
N LEU A 471 -24.94 -8.66 -16.59
CA LEU A 471 -25.79 -7.66 -15.95
C LEU A 471 -26.21 -8.08 -14.54
N LYS A 472 -26.54 -9.37 -14.35
CA LYS A 472 -26.87 -9.92 -13.03
C LYS A 472 -25.68 -9.78 -12.07
N GLN A 473 -24.50 -10.23 -12.49
CA GLN A 473 -23.28 -10.09 -11.69
C GLN A 473 -23.00 -8.63 -11.33
N LYS A 474 -23.14 -7.72 -12.30
CA LYS A 474 -22.89 -6.30 -12.05
C LYS A 474 -23.88 -5.71 -11.04
N ILE A 475 -25.16 -6.10 -11.10
CA ILE A 475 -26.18 -5.70 -10.12
C ILE A 475 -25.87 -6.24 -8.72
N GLU A 476 -25.35 -7.46 -8.62
CA GLU A 476 -24.92 -8.04 -7.34
C GLU A 476 -23.72 -7.27 -6.76
N GLU A 477 -22.80 -6.80 -7.59
CA GLU A 477 -21.63 -6.01 -7.18
C GLU A 477 -21.97 -4.57 -6.77
N VAL A 478 -22.66 -3.82 -7.61
CA VAL A 478 -22.85 -2.37 -7.42
C VAL A 478 -24.21 -2.00 -6.84
N GLY A 479 -25.11 -2.98 -6.70
CA GLY A 479 -26.49 -2.77 -6.32
C GLY A 479 -27.41 -2.43 -7.50
N GLN A 480 -28.69 -2.24 -7.20
CA GLN A 480 -29.73 -2.01 -8.20
C GLN A 480 -29.81 -0.53 -8.59
N PHE A 481 -29.06 -0.13 -9.62
CA PHE A 481 -29.22 1.20 -10.25
C PHE A 481 -30.26 1.19 -11.38
N PRO A 482 -31.08 2.25 -11.54
CA PRO A 482 -32.20 2.25 -12.47
C PRO A 482 -31.84 1.90 -13.93
N ASN A 483 -30.70 2.38 -14.42
CA ASN A 483 -30.23 2.15 -15.79
C ASN A 483 -29.82 0.68 -16.04
N ILE A 484 -28.99 0.10 -15.17
CA ILE A 484 -28.52 -1.28 -15.34
C ILE A 484 -29.65 -2.29 -15.07
N THR A 485 -30.51 -2.00 -14.09
CA THR A 485 -31.70 -2.81 -13.79
C THR A 485 -32.70 -2.77 -14.95
N TYR A 486 -32.85 -1.63 -15.63
CA TYR A 486 -33.70 -1.53 -16.84
C TYR A 486 -33.17 -2.38 -18.00
N ILE A 487 -31.87 -2.30 -18.29
CA ILE A 487 -31.27 -3.11 -19.36
C ILE A 487 -31.38 -4.60 -19.02
N TYR A 488 -31.13 -4.97 -17.76
CA TYR A 488 -31.31 -6.35 -17.30
C TYR A 488 -32.76 -6.83 -17.44
N ALA A 489 -33.74 -6.00 -17.07
CA ALA A 489 -35.16 -6.30 -17.23
C ALA A 489 -35.54 -6.54 -18.71
N LYS A 490 -35.00 -5.73 -19.62
CA LYS A 490 -35.17 -5.93 -21.08
C LYS A 490 -34.58 -7.25 -21.56
N VAL A 491 -33.36 -7.60 -21.14
CA VAL A 491 -32.74 -8.88 -21.52
C VAL A 491 -33.58 -10.05 -21.00
N ARG A 492 -34.03 -10.02 -19.74
CA ARG A 492 -34.91 -11.09 -19.20
C ARG A 492 -36.24 -11.17 -19.93
N PHE A 493 -36.80 -10.04 -20.34
CA PHE A 493 -38.01 -10.00 -21.16
C PHE A 493 -37.80 -10.68 -22.51
N GLU A 494 -36.70 -10.39 -23.21
CA GLU A 494 -36.37 -11.01 -24.49
C GLU A 494 -36.07 -12.51 -24.37
N LEU A 495 -35.47 -12.93 -23.25
CA LEU A 495 -35.31 -14.34 -22.87
C LEU A 495 -36.61 -15.02 -22.42
N LYS A 496 -37.74 -14.30 -22.43
CA LYS A 496 -39.08 -14.78 -22.01
C LYS A 496 -39.19 -15.14 -20.53
N ASP A 497 -38.26 -14.69 -19.69
CA ASP A 497 -38.41 -14.71 -18.24
C ASP A 497 -39.23 -13.49 -17.78
N TYR A 498 -40.51 -13.53 -18.13
CA TYR A 498 -41.43 -12.44 -17.86
C TYR A 498 -41.61 -12.18 -16.37
N LYS A 499 -41.48 -13.22 -15.53
CA LYS A 499 -41.59 -13.13 -14.06
C LYS A 499 -40.51 -12.23 -13.47
N LEU A 500 -39.24 -12.51 -13.78
CA LEU A 500 -38.14 -11.70 -13.29
C LEU A 500 -38.13 -10.32 -13.95
N ALA A 501 -38.39 -10.24 -15.25
CA ALA A 501 -38.49 -8.98 -15.98
C ALA A 501 -39.54 -8.05 -15.36
N TYR A 502 -40.73 -8.55 -15.02
CA TYR A 502 -41.79 -7.78 -14.34
C TYR A 502 -41.34 -7.21 -13.00
N LYS A 503 -40.71 -8.03 -12.15
CA LYS A 503 -40.19 -7.59 -10.85
C LYS A 503 -39.21 -6.43 -11.04
N LEU A 504 -38.28 -6.58 -11.96
CA LEU A 504 -37.24 -5.59 -12.25
C LEU A 504 -37.83 -4.31 -12.87
N PHE A 505 -38.75 -4.40 -13.83
CA PHE A 505 -39.41 -3.21 -14.40
C PHE A 505 -40.23 -2.44 -13.36
N LYS A 506 -40.94 -3.14 -12.45
CA LYS A 506 -41.64 -2.49 -11.33
C LYS A 506 -40.69 -1.74 -10.40
N GLN A 507 -39.51 -2.30 -10.14
CA GLN A 507 -38.49 -1.64 -9.32
C GLN A 507 -37.96 -0.37 -10.00
N VAL A 508 -37.63 -0.43 -11.30
CA VAL A 508 -37.16 0.73 -12.08
C VAL A 508 -38.24 1.82 -12.12
N ARG A 509 -39.51 1.43 -12.32
CA ARG A 509 -40.65 2.34 -12.39
C ARG A 509 -40.78 3.23 -11.14
N ASN A 510 -40.55 2.67 -9.96
CA ASN A 510 -40.69 3.39 -8.69
C ASN A 510 -39.67 4.52 -8.50
N GLY A 511 -38.59 4.54 -9.31
CA GLY A 511 -37.55 5.59 -9.29
C GLY A 511 -37.44 6.41 -10.58
N ALA A 512 -38.35 6.25 -11.55
CA ALA A 512 -38.25 6.88 -12.87
C ALA A 512 -38.93 8.27 -12.96
N SER A 513 -38.37 9.18 -13.78
CA SER A 513 -38.98 10.47 -14.12
C SER A 513 -40.20 10.31 -15.05
N SER A 514 -41.12 11.28 -15.05
CA SER A 514 -42.45 11.19 -15.68
C SER A 514 -42.47 10.83 -17.17
N GLU A 515 -41.42 11.16 -17.93
CA GLU A 515 -41.32 10.86 -19.37
C GLU A 515 -40.99 9.39 -19.67
N ASN A 516 -40.28 8.69 -18.78
CA ASN A 516 -39.86 7.30 -18.98
C ASN A 516 -40.89 6.27 -18.49
N ILE A 517 -41.89 6.71 -17.71
CA ILE A 517 -42.88 5.82 -17.07
C ILE A 517 -43.76 5.10 -18.10
N LYS A 518 -44.19 5.78 -19.17
CA LYS A 518 -45.05 5.16 -20.21
C LYS A 518 -44.40 3.96 -20.88
N HIS A 519 -43.12 4.08 -21.23
CA HIS A 519 -42.39 2.99 -21.89
C HIS A 519 -42.16 1.80 -20.96
N ILE A 520 -41.94 2.04 -19.66
CA ILE A 520 -41.78 0.97 -18.66
C ILE A 520 -43.14 0.28 -18.40
N ASP A 521 -44.23 1.05 -18.36
CA ASP A 521 -45.59 0.53 -18.15
C ASP A 521 -46.04 -0.43 -19.27
N ASP A 522 -45.68 -0.15 -20.53
CA ASP A 522 -45.92 -1.06 -21.66
C ASP A 522 -45.20 -2.41 -21.48
N TYR A 523 -43.96 -2.42 -20.99
CA TYR A 523 -43.23 -3.67 -20.71
C TYR A 523 -43.82 -4.41 -19.51
N ILE A 524 -44.24 -3.68 -18.47
CA ILE A 524 -44.91 -4.28 -17.29
C ILE A 524 -46.20 -4.99 -17.72
N MET A 525 -47.03 -4.35 -18.55
CA MET A 525 -48.27 -4.95 -19.07
C MET A 525 -47.98 -6.23 -19.87
N LYS A 526 -47.00 -6.19 -20.79
CA LYS A 526 -46.59 -7.37 -21.57
C LYS A 526 -46.06 -8.50 -20.69
N CYS A 527 -45.36 -8.21 -19.60
CA CYS A 527 -44.96 -9.24 -18.66
C CYS A 527 -46.17 -9.84 -17.91
N ILE A 528 -47.10 -9.01 -17.43
CA ILE A 528 -48.31 -9.47 -16.71
C ILE A 528 -49.14 -10.42 -17.58
N GLU A 529 -49.27 -10.13 -18.88
CA GLU A 529 -49.96 -10.99 -19.84
C GLU A 529 -49.33 -12.39 -19.98
N ASN A 530 -48.09 -12.60 -19.50
CA ASN A 530 -47.31 -13.81 -19.70
C ASN A 530 -46.77 -14.45 -18.39
N ILE A 531 -47.25 -14.05 -17.20
CA ILE A 531 -46.81 -14.59 -15.90
C ILE A 531 -47.92 -15.45 -15.25
N ASP A 532 -47.61 -16.72 -14.96
CA ASP A 532 -48.39 -17.58 -14.03
C ASP A 532 -47.69 -17.68 -12.66
N GLU A 533 -48.22 -17.02 -11.62
CA GLU A 533 -47.93 -17.04 -10.15
C GLU A 533 -46.49 -17.27 -9.58
N LEU A 534 -46.15 -16.58 -8.47
CA LEU A 534 -44.81 -16.46 -7.84
C LEU A 534 -44.82 -16.80 -6.34
N VAL A 535 -43.78 -17.48 -5.84
CA VAL A 535 -43.46 -17.72 -4.41
C VAL A 535 -42.04 -17.22 -4.10
N SER A 536 -41.80 -16.79 -2.85
CA SER A 536 -40.57 -16.19 -2.31
C SER A 536 -39.66 -17.18 -1.55
N GLU A 537 -38.34 -16.98 -1.61
CA GLU A 537 -37.31 -17.72 -0.84
C GLU A 537 -36.66 -16.87 0.28
N GLU A 538 -36.22 -17.56 1.34
CA GLU A 538 -35.42 -17.07 2.48
C GLU A 538 -33.91 -17.27 2.26
N THR A 539 -33.09 -16.49 2.98
CA THR A 539 -31.62 -16.54 2.97
C THR A 539 -31.07 -17.06 4.30
N VAL A 540 -30.03 -17.89 4.24
CA VAL A 540 -29.26 -18.42 5.38
C VAL A 540 -27.89 -17.73 5.43
N SER A 541 -27.32 -17.50 6.63
CA SER A 541 -25.91 -17.11 6.81
C SER A 541 -25.11 -18.21 7.54
N GLU A 542 -23.91 -18.51 7.05
CA GLU A 542 -22.95 -19.44 7.67
C GLU A 542 -21.93 -18.75 8.58
N GLN A 543 -21.47 -19.47 9.62
CA GLN A 543 -20.37 -19.09 10.50
C GLN A 543 -19.02 -19.62 9.98
N ILE A 544 -17.97 -18.82 10.11
CA ILE A 544 -16.59 -19.14 9.69
C ILE A 544 -15.87 -19.97 10.78
N VAL A 545 -15.19 -21.04 10.36
CA VAL A 545 -14.39 -21.96 11.19
C VAL A 545 -12.88 -21.79 10.90
N ASN A 546 -12.09 -21.72 11.98
CA ASN A 546 -10.64 -21.91 12.15
C ASN A 546 -9.66 -21.25 11.15
N THR A 547 -8.93 -20.23 11.61
CA THR A 547 -7.75 -19.65 10.95
C THR A 547 -6.68 -19.21 11.96
N ASP A 548 -5.42 -19.16 11.51
CA ASP A 548 -4.30 -18.54 12.21
C ASP A 548 -4.67 -17.11 12.61
N ILE A 549 -4.44 -16.73 13.87
CA ILE A 549 -4.86 -15.42 14.40
C ILE A 549 -3.90 -14.33 13.90
N THR A 550 -4.43 -13.32 13.22
CA THR A 550 -3.73 -12.11 12.78
C THR A 550 -3.95 -10.93 13.74
N LEU A 551 -3.19 -9.83 13.58
CA LEU A 551 -3.48 -8.58 14.28
C LEU A 551 -4.86 -8.02 13.92
N ASP A 552 -5.31 -8.23 12.67
CA ASP A 552 -6.64 -7.81 12.21
C ASP A 552 -7.74 -8.61 12.90
N ASP A 553 -7.54 -9.91 13.13
CA ASP A 553 -8.48 -10.75 13.89
C ASP A 553 -8.61 -10.29 15.34
N ILE A 554 -7.49 -9.92 15.98
CA ILE A 554 -7.49 -9.36 17.33
C ILE A 554 -8.23 -8.01 17.34
N SER A 555 -7.93 -7.13 16.38
CA SER A 555 -8.58 -5.82 16.24
C SER A 555 -10.09 -5.94 16.01
N LYS A 556 -10.52 -6.81 15.08
CA LYS A 556 -11.93 -7.12 14.83
C LYS A 556 -12.61 -7.73 16.04
N SER A 557 -11.93 -8.63 16.75
CA SER A 557 -12.47 -9.20 17.99
C SER A 557 -12.64 -8.16 19.08
N LEU A 558 -11.76 -7.14 19.14
CA LEU A 558 -11.96 -5.98 20.02
C LEU A 558 -13.15 -5.13 19.56
N ASP A 559 -13.34 -4.92 18.26
CA ASP A 559 -14.51 -4.20 17.74
C ASP A 559 -15.82 -4.93 18.07
N ASP A 560 -15.87 -6.26 17.88
CA ASP A 560 -17.00 -7.11 18.25
C ASP A 560 -17.28 -7.04 19.76
N PHE A 561 -16.22 -7.05 20.59
CA PHE A 561 -16.33 -6.86 22.03
C PHE A 561 -16.91 -5.48 22.37
N CYS A 562 -16.39 -4.41 21.77
CA CYS A 562 -16.87 -3.04 21.98
C CYS A 562 -18.35 -2.91 21.61
N ALA A 563 -18.74 -3.47 20.46
CA ALA A 563 -20.12 -3.49 19.99
C ALA A 563 -21.03 -4.30 20.92
N SER A 564 -20.60 -5.47 21.36
CA SER A 564 -21.33 -6.34 22.30
C SER A 564 -21.56 -5.66 23.65
N VAL A 565 -20.53 -5.00 24.20
CA VAL A 565 -20.67 -4.23 25.44
C VAL A 565 -21.66 -3.08 25.25
N SER A 566 -21.49 -2.28 24.20
CA SER A 566 -22.30 -1.10 23.95
C SER A 566 -23.80 -1.44 23.80
N SER A 567 -24.10 -2.58 23.17
CA SER A 567 -25.47 -3.01 22.88
C SER A 567 -26.13 -3.76 24.05
N HIS A 568 -25.43 -4.72 24.67
CA HIS A 568 -26.06 -5.67 25.59
C HIS A 568 -25.61 -5.51 27.05
N SER A 569 -24.41 -4.99 27.29
CA SER A 569 -23.75 -5.08 28.61
C SER A 569 -23.33 -3.75 29.22
N ARG A 570 -23.66 -2.60 28.58
CA ARG A 570 -23.27 -1.27 29.07
C ARG A 570 -23.71 -0.98 30.50
N MET A 571 -24.86 -1.51 30.92
CA MET A 571 -25.39 -1.29 32.27
C MET A 571 -24.64 -2.06 33.36
N LEU A 572 -23.76 -3.02 33.01
CA LEU A 572 -22.89 -3.72 33.97
C LEU A 572 -21.89 -2.78 34.65
N TYR A 573 -21.58 -1.65 34.01
CA TYR A 573 -20.61 -0.68 34.50
C TYR A 573 -21.21 0.38 35.42
N TRP A 574 -22.51 0.29 35.70
CA TRP A 574 -23.26 1.32 36.44
C TRP A 574 -23.95 0.75 37.69
N ASN A 575 -23.81 1.48 38.79
CA ASN A 575 -24.67 1.34 39.97
C ASN A 575 -25.73 2.44 39.93
N LYS A 576 -27.01 2.04 40.08
CA LYS A 576 -28.11 2.99 40.24
C LYS A 576 -28.04 3.61 41.64
N CYS A 577 -28.07 4.94 41.70
CA CYS A 577 -28.08 5.74 42.92
C CYS A 577 -29.27 6.72 42.88
N ASP A 578 -29.56 7.36 44.01
CA ASP A 578 -30.70 8.29 44.12
C ASP A 578 -30.60 9.47 43.12
N ASP A 579 -29.38 9.94 42.85
CA ASP A 579 -29.09 11.05 41.92
C ASP A 579 -28.67 10.59 40.50
N GLY A 580 -29.01 9.37 40.09
CA GLY A 580 -28.72 8.84 38.75
C GLY A 580 -27.82 7.61 38.74
N TYR A 581 -26.81 7.58 37.87
CA TYR A 581 -25.90 6.44 37.74
C TYR A 581 -24.48 6.84 38.08
N LYS A 582 -23.80 6.03 38.90
CA LYS A 582 -22.37 6.13 39.19
C LYS A 582 -21.67 4.87 38.69
N TRP A 583 -20.40 4.99 38.33
CA TRP A 583 -19.61 3.82 37.96
C TRP A 583 -19.68 2.73 39.03
N ALA A 584 -19.66 1.48 38.58
CA ALA A 584 -19.41 0.34 39.45
C ALA A 584 -18.10 0.55 40.23
N SER A 585 -17.95 -0.11 41.39
CA SER A 585 -16.81 0.16 42.30
C SER A 585 -15.43 -0.14 41.70
N LYS A 586 -15.35 -1.07 40.73
CA LYS A 586 -14.12 -1.44 40.02
C LYS A 586 -14.42 -1.68 38.52
N PRO A 587 -14.73 -0.62 37.77
CA PRO A 587 -15.23 -0.76 36.41
C PRO A 587 -14.16 -1.31 35.45
N GLU A 588 -12.89 -0.98 35.65
CA GLU A 588 -11.76 -1.54 34.88
C GLU A 588 -11.56 -3.03 35.13
N THR A 589 -11.73 -3.49 36.38
CA THR A 589 -11.71 -4.92 36.69
C THR A 589 -12.86 -5.67 36.03
N ILE A 590 -14.05 -5.07 35.98
CA ILE A 590 -15.21 -5.65 35.27
C ILE A 590 -14.91 -5.75 33.77
N ALA A 591 -14.40 -4.68 33.16
CA ALA A 591 -14.00 -4.65 31.76
C ALA A 591 -12.96 -5.73 31.43
N LYS A 592 -11.94 -5.87 32.29
CA LYS A 592 -10.89 -6.89 32.15
C LYS A 592 -11.45 -8.30 32.14
N HIS A 593 -12.29 -8.65 33.11
CA HIS A 593 -12.91 -9.97 33.15
C HIS A 593 -13.82 -10.22 31.95
N ALA A 594 -14.62 -9.23 31.54
CA ALA A 594 -15.49 -9.33 30.38
C ALA A 594 -14.69 -9.58 29.09
N LEU A 595 -13.57 -8.88 28.91
CA LEU A 595 -12.70 -9.05 27.75
C LEU A 595 -12.03 -10.42 27.73
N ILE A 596 -11.53 -10.90 28.87
CA ILE A 596 -10.93 -12.24 29.00
C ILE A 596 -11.96 -13.33 28.65
N MET A 597 -13.18 -13.22 29.18
CA MET A 597 -14.27 -14.15 28.87
C MET A 597 -14.62 -14.10 27.38
N PHE A 598 -14.71 -12.91 26.79
CA PHE A 598 -15.01 -12.74 25.38
C PHE A 598 -13.96 -13.40 24.48
N PHE A 599 -12.67 -13.14 24.73
CA PHE A 599 -11.59 -13.77 23.97
C PHE A 599 -11.50 -15.27 24.18
N SER A 600 -11.70 -15.76 25.41
CA SER A 600 -11.70 -17.21 25.69
C SER A 600 -12.87 -17.94 25.02
N ALA A 601 -13.99 -17.25 24.77
CA ALA A 601 -15.13 -17.79 24.02
C ALA A 601 -14.95 -17.68 22.50
N ARG A 602 -14.28 -16.61 22.03
CA ARG A 602 -14.07 -16.32 20.61
C ARG A 602 -13.00 -17.21 19.98
N PHE A 603 -11.94 -17.48 20.71
CA PHE A 603 -10.76 -18.19 20.24
C PHE A 603 -10.70 -19.61 20.83
N SER A 604 -10.39 -20.59 20.00
CA SER A 604 -10.28 -22.00 20.41
C SER A 604 -9.20 -22.18 21.51
N SER A 605 -9.41 -23.12 22.43
CA SER A 605 -8.46 -23.42 23.50
C SER A 605 -7.04 -23.65 22.96
N GLY A 606 -6.05 -22.93 23.50
CA GLY A 606 -4.64 -23.03 23.12
C GLY A 606 -4.22 -22.18 21.90
N THR A 607 -5.12 -21.40 21.30
CA THR A 607 -4.76 -20.47 20.22
C THR A 607 -4.24 -19.13 20.72
N ILE A 608 -4.67 -18.70 21.91
CA ILE A 608 -4.19 -17.52 22.61
C ILE A 608 -3.86 -17.84 24.07
N GLU A 609 -2.90 -17.11 24.61
CA GLU A 609 -2.53 -17.05 26.02
C GLU A 609 -2.73 -15.60 26.51
N LEU A 610 -3.52 -15.44 27.58
CA LEU A 610 -3.82 -14.14 28.19
C LEU A 610 -3.17 -14.05 29.56
N ILE A 611 -2.14 -13.20 29.68
CA ILE A 611 -1.42 -12.94 30.93
C ILE A 611 -1.97 -11.66 31.56
N GLN A 612 -2.51 -11.77 32.78
CA GLN A 612 -3.09 -10.65 33.51
C GLN A 612 -2.04 -9.93 34.37
N GLU A 613 -2.11 -8.60 34.41
CA GLU A 613 -1.24 -7.77 35.26
C GLU A 613 0.26 -8.13 35.18
N PRO A 614 0.87 -8.32 34.00
CA PRO A 614 2.31 -8.49 33.96
C PRO A 614 2.98 -7.17 34.33
N ARG A 615 3.96 -7.28 35.25
CA ARG A 615 4.76 -6.13 35.69
C ARG A 615 5.56 -5.53 34.53
N ALA A 616 5.59 -4.20 34.44
CA ALA A 616 6.47 -3.44 33.56
C ALA A 616 7.04 -2.20 34.27
N GLY A 617 8.34 -2.24 34.56
CA GLY A 617 9.03 -1.20 35.33
C GLY A 617 8.24 -0.76 36.56
N ALA A 618 7.69 0.47 36.53
CA ALA A 618 6.98 1.10 37.65
C ALA A 618 5.47 0.76 37.76
N GLY A 619 4.88 -0.04 36.86
CA GLY A 619 3.44 -0.32 36.84
C GLY A 619 3.05 -1.72 36.33
N PHE A 620 1.74 -1.91 36.11
CA PHE A 620 1.10 -3.11 35.57
C PHE A 620 0.32 -2.74 34.31
N ILE A 621 0.30 -3.62 33.30
CA ILE A 621 -0.62 -3.53 32.14
C ILE A 621 -1.80 -4.47 32.37
N ASP A 622 -2.98 -4.15 31.86
CA ASP A 622 -4.16 -4.99 32.11
C ASP A 622 -4.03 -6.41 31.53
N ILE A 623 -3.72 -6.52 30.23
CA ILE A 623 -3.64 -7.80 29.52
C ILE A 623 -2.42 -7.80 28.59
N TYR A 624 -1.66 -8.89 28.63
CA TYR A 624 -0.67 -9.24 27.62
C TYR A 624 -1.13 -10.51 26.91
N LEU A 625 -1.36 -10.40 25.60
CA LEU A 625 -1.88 -11.48 24.76
C LEU A 625 -0.75 -12.04 23.90
N VAL A 626 -0.59 -13.35 23.94
CA VAL A 626 0.33 -14.11 23.08
C VAL A 626 -0.48 -15.10 22.27
N THR A 627 -0.37 -15.07 20.96
CA THR A 627 -0.99 -16.08 20.08
C THR A 627 -0.03 -17.28 19.89
N ASN A 628 -0.58 -18.42 19.48
CA ASN A 628 0.20 -19.62 19.17
C ASN A 628 1.19 -19.44 18.00
N ASN A 629 0.92 -18.53 17.06
CA ASN A 629 1.82 -18.13 15.98
C ASN A 629 2.84 -17.06 16.39
N GLY A 630 2.87 -16.65 17.66
CA GLY A 630 3.94 -15.81 18.23
C GLY A 630 3.69 -14.30 18.18
N ILE A 631 2.48 -13.87 17.80
CA ILE A 631 2.06 -12.47 17.91
C ILE A 631 1.94 -12.11 19.38
N LYS A 632 2.52 -10.97 19.76
CA LYS A 632 2.56 -10.45 21.13
C LYS A 632 2.01 -9.04 21.12
N VAL A 633 0.92 -8.80 21.84
CA VAL A 633 0.30 -7.48 21.97
C VAL A 633 -0.04 -7.19 23.43
N VAL A 634 -0.09 -5.91 23.77
CA VAL A 634 -0.64 -5.45 25.05
C VAL A 634 -1.99 -4.80 24.86
N ILE A 635 -2.86 -4.92 25.85
CA ILE A 635 -4.16 -4.27 25.88
C ILE A 635 -4.29 -3.58 27.22
N GLU A 636 -4.54 -2.26 27.18
CA GLU A 636 -4.79 -1.42 28.35
C GLU A 636 -6.24 -0.95 28.33
N LEU A 637 -6.92 -1.00 29.47
CA LEU A 637 -8.31 -0.58 29.62
C LEU A 637 -8.37 0.72 30.42
N LYS A 638 -9.18 1.67 29.97
CA LYS A 638 -9.37 2.95 30.66
C LYS A 638 -10.83 3.39 30.67
N MET A 639 -11.19 4.14 31.70
CA MET A 639 -12.51 4.77 31.85
C MET A 639 -12.45 6.25 31.45
N CYS A 640 -13.54 6.78 30.89
CA CYS A 640 -13.69 8.21 30.60
C CYS A 640 -15.10 8.70 30.93
N GLY A 641 -15.21 9.89 31.53
CA GLY A 641 -16.48 10.49 31.93
C GLY A 641 -16.98 10.07 33.32
N ASN A 642 -18.00 10.79 33.80
CA ASN A 642 -18.66 10.59 35.11
C ASN A 642 -17.69 10.35 36.29
N GLY A 643 -16.66 11.19 36.40
CA GLY A 643 -15.62 11.13 37.44
C GLY A 643 -14.21 10.79 36.92
N TYR A 644 -14.10 10.17 35.74
CA TYR A 644 -12.82 9.92 35.06
C TYR A 644 -12.51 11.01 34.03
N SER A 645 -11.33 11.61 34.11
CA SER A 645 -10.92 12.68 33.18
C SER A 645 -10.47 12.14 31.83
N SER A 646 -10.53 12.96 30.77
CA SER A 646 -9.95 12.61 29.47
C SER A 646 -8.43 12.38 29.56
N ASN A 647 -7.73 13.15 30.41
CA ASN A 647 -6.30 12.94 30.65
C ASN A 647 -6.01 11.59 31.29
N TYR A 648 -6.90 11.09 32.16
CA TYR A 648 -6.79 9.75 32.72
C TYR A 648 -6.91 8.68 31.63
N ALA A 649 -7.89 8.80 30.74
CA ALA A 649 -8.03 7.87 29.61
C ALA A 649 -6.81 7.90 28.68
N LEU A 650 -6.33 9.08 28.31
CA LEU A 650 -5.16 9.24 27.44
C LEU A 650 -3.84 8.81 28.09
N SER A 651 -3.75 8.78 29.43
CA SER A 651 -2.57 8.26 30.14
C SER A 651 -2.32 6.77 29.87
N GLY A 652 -3.33 6.03 29.40
CA GLY A 652 -3.16 4.65 28.94
C GLY A 652 -2.16 4.53 27.78
N GLU A 653 -2.06 5.54 26.90
CA GLU A 653 -1.06 5.54 25.81
C GLU A 653 0.37 5.53 26.36
N SER A 654 0.64 6.33 27.39
CA SER A 654 1.95 6.39 28.04
C SER A 654 2.28 5.09 28.79
N GLN A 655 1.28 4.44 29.38
CA GLN A 655 1.44 3.15 30.05
C GLN A 655 1.76 2.03 29.05
N ILE A 656 1.03 1.98 27.93
CA ILE A 656 1.32 1.08 26.81
C ILE A 656 2.76 1.32 26.34
N LEU A 657 3.13 2.56 25.99
CA LEU A 657 4.45 2.89 25.47
C LEU A 657 5.58 2.42 26.41
N HIS A 658 5.49 2.72 27.69
CA HIS A 658 6.46 2.27 28.69
C HIS A 658 6.55 0.72 28.77
N TYR A 659 5.42 0.02 28.64
CA TYR A 659 5.43 -1.44 28.57
C TYR A 659 6.14 -1.92 27.30
N LEU A 660 5.79 -1.34 26.14
CA LEU A 660 6.37 -1.68 24.84
C LEU A 660 7.90 -1.55 24.85
N GLU A 661 8.42 -0.44 25.40
CA GLU A 661 9.84 -0.19 25.62
C GLU A 661 10.48 -1.26 26.53
N SER A 662 9.89 -1.49 27.71
CA SER A 662 10.48 -2.38 28.71
C SER A 662 10.52 -3.86 28.29
N ARG A 663 9.53 -4.30 27.50
CA ARG A 663 9.36 -5.69 27.06
C ARG A 663 9.84 -5.94 25.63
N LYS A 664 10.34 -4.90 24.95
CA LYS A 664 10.82 -4.96 23.55
C LYS A 664 9.77 -5.56 22.61
N ILE A 665 8.53 -5.12 22.75
CA ILE A 665 7.42 -5.43 21.83
C ILE A 665 6.92 -4.12 21.20
N ASN A 666 6.22 -4.19 20.06
CA ASN A 666 5.96 -3.01 19.24
C ASN A 666 4.48 -2.66 19.03
N VAL A 667 3.53 -3.46 19.54
CA VAL A 667 2.09 -3.27 19.28
C VAL A 667 1.28 -3.28 20.57
N GLY A 668 0.41 -2.27 20.73
CA GLY A 668 -0.52 -2.16 21.85
C GLY A 668 -1.92 -1.70 21.43
N PHE A 669 -2.91 -2.02 22.26
CA PHE A 669 -4.30 -1.60 22.13
C PHE A 669 -4.75 -0.84 23.37
N LEU A 670 -5.38 0.33 23.18
CA LEU A 670 -6.03 1.10 24.25
C LEU A 670 -7.55 0.98 24.09
N VAL A 671 -8.24 0.39 25.06
CA VAL A 671 -9.71 0.30 25.02
C VAL A 671 -10.29 1.27 26.05
N VAL A 672 -10.97 2.31 25.56
CA VAL A 672 -11.55 3.36 26.40
C VAL A 672 -13.06 3.19 26.50
N PHE A 673 -13.55 2.98 27.72
CA PHE A 673 -14.96 2.95 28.06
C PHE A 673 -15.44 4.38 28.33
N ASP A 674 -16.12 4.97 27.34
CA ASP A 674 -16.50 6.39 27.36
C ASP A 674 -17.97 6.56 27.75
N SER A 675 -18.20 7.30 28.83
CA SER A 675 -19.52 7.63 29.38
C SER A 675 -19.90 9.09 29.16
N ARG A 676 -19.07 9.90 28.49
CA ARG A 676 -19.35 11.32 28.27
C ARG A 676 -20.54 11.50 27.34
N THR A 677 -21.57 12.20 27.80
CA THR A 677 -22.78 12.42 27.00
C THR A 677 -22.53 13.36 25.80
N ARG A 678 -21.82 14.47 25.99
CA ARG A 678 -21.63 15.53 24.97
C ARG A 678 -20.35 15.39 24.15
N ASP A 679 -19.27 14.94 24.76
CA ASP A 679 -17.94 14.84 24.16
C ASP A 679 -17.52 13.38 23.94
N PHE A 680 -18.48 12.49 23.64
CA PHE A 680 -18.20 11.08 23.37
C PHE A 680 -17.10 10.94 22.32
N SER A 681 -16.13 10.05 22.58
CA SER A 681 -14.91 9.75 21.79
C SER A 681 -13.96 10.91 21.51
N LYS A 682 -14.35 12.15 21.83
CA LYS A 682 -13.56 13.35 21.53
C LYS A 682 -12.20 13.30 22.21
N GLY A 683 -11.16 13.48 21.39
CA GLY A 683 -9.76 13.49 21.81
C GLY A 683 -9.08 12.13 21.83
N ILE A 684 -9.80 11.02 21.58
CA ILE A 684 -9.23 9.67 21.52
C ILE A 684 -8.91 9.36 20.06
N GLN A 685 -7.63 9.27 19.72
CA GLN A 685 -7.19 8.93 18.37
C GLN A 685 -7.27 7.42 18.16
N TYR A 686 -7.92 6.99 17.08
CA TYR A 686 -8.05 5.56 16.73
C TYR A 686 -6.71 4.85 16.56
N PHE A 687 -5.69 5.56 16.08
CA PHE A 687 -4.35 5.03 15.91
C PHE A 687 -3.31 6.09 16.26
N LYS A 688 -2.22 5.65 16.88
CA LYS A 688 -1.06 6.48 17.19
C LYS A 688 0.23 5.71 16.92
N SER A 689 1.10 6.32 16.10
CA SER A 689 2.46 5.87 15.84
C SER A 689 3.42 6.71 16.67
N ILE A 690 4.29 6.07 17.47
CA ILE A 690 5.37 6.73 18.22
C ILE A 690 6.64 5.93 17.93
N ASP A 691 7.61 6.52 17.24
CA ASP A 691 8.83 5.84 16.77
C ASP A 691 8.52 4.51 16.05
N ASN A 692 8.98 3.37 16.58
CA ASN A 692 8.71 2.01 16.08
C ASN A 692 7.44 1.36 16.69
N TYR A 693 6.75 2.03 17.62
CA TYR A 693 5.58 1.52 18.32
C TYR A 693 4.26 1.87 17.63
N SER A 694 3.30 0.95 17.68
CA SER A 694 1.96 1.09 17.09
C SER A 694 0.90 0.90 18.17
N ILE A 695 0.09 1.93 18.44
CA ILE A 695 -0.97 1.90 19.44
C ILE A 695 -2.32 2.10 18.75
N PHE A 696 -3.21 1.12 18.86
CA PHE A 696 -4.58 1.18 18.32
C PHE A 696 -5.56 1.45 19.45
N SER A 697 -6.39 2.48 19.33
CA SER A 697 -7.40 2.80 20.33
C SER A 697 -8.80 2.39 19.87
N LYS A 698 -9.56 1.75 20.75
CA LYS A 698 -10.97 1.39 20.57
C LYS A 698 -11.82 2.12 21.62
N VAL A 699 -13.00 2.59 21.23
CA VAL A 699 -13.92 3.30 22.15
C VAL A 699 -15.18 2.47 22.33
N VAL A 700 -15.53 2.19 23.59
CA VAL A 700 -16.76 1.49 24.00
C VAL A 700 -17.78 2.51 24.48
N ASP A 701 -18.99 2.50 23.91
CA ASP A 701 -20.07 3.35 24.38
C ASP A 701 -20.75 2.74 25.61
N VAL A 702 -20.50 3.36 26.75
CA VAL A 702 -21.14 2.97 28.02
C VAL A 702 -21.98 4.09 28.61
N ARG A 703 -22.45 5.04 27.79
CA ARG A 703 -23.35 6.10 28.26
C ARG A 703 -24.61 5.49 28.89
N SER A 704 -24.92 5.91 30.12
CA SER A 704 -26.10 5.46 30.87
C SER A 704 -27.42 5.95 30.27
N ILE A 705 -27.37 6.98 29.44
CA ILE A 705 -28.50 7.56 28.70
C ILE A 705 -28.06 7.74 27.25
N LEU A 706 -28.78 7.14 26.31
CA LEU A 706 -28.62 7.42 24.87
C LEU A 706 -29.65 8.50 24.51
N GLU A 707 -29.19 9.65 24.02
CA GLU A 707 -30.08 10.57 23.31
C GLU A 707 -30.52 9.87 22.02
N LYS A 708 -31.83 9.89 21.74
CA LYS A 708 -32.44 9.25 20.57
C LYS A 708 -32.11 10.00 19.29
#